data_AF-A0A836WE10-F1
#
_entry.id   AF-A0A836WE10-F1
#
_cell.length_a   1.000
_cell.length_b   1.000
_cell.length_c   1.000
_cell.angle_alpha   90.00
_cell.angle_beta   90.00
_cell.angle_gamma   90.00
#
_symmetry.space_group_name_H-M   'P 1'
#
loop_
_entity.id
_entity.type
_entity.pdbx_description
1 polymer ?
#
loop_
_entity_poly.entity_id
_entity_poly.type
_entity_poly.pdbx_seq_one_letter_code
_entity_poly.pdbx_strand_id
1 'polypeptide(L)'
;MALIALKITLTIQGPFLTQSSAPDVYGLDAALARNSKGYFYLPGTLLIGKLREAWTELRDLAPDQFSPDIEDWLGKKSDPSQKEEQPEGTVEPQRKRLHLGDLVTNENRTFNPIRYRIRMDSERGAVDKGAYLVTECPFGSGQEIKFEGIARFLACEGEESEQTKTLKYFLEKGLNWISQIGANRTVGFGKVIGVEVKPESIECLTLLKTSSVTDTYDLCIHPEAPFCVGEKRIADNLFESSQVISGGVIKGALASLWTAFQNRPMMDDKGEPKSDKALERHFSAIRITHSFPGQKNKNNHIRAVQQPLSLVKANKHLYDVALCQAGLIEGEAPAFSVDWKDKSFEIDDKKTGDVNELFGWPHLKKELRVRTAIDYKTRRSKKHQLFAYEMIVPNETAWYARLDLSAVPKKERKTVIKQLQALVAKGITGLGKNKTYARMELLPSKTIQCSQESNLNKSKDGYWIITLQTPALLCNPKLLEGTVQDKADALFNAYADTWNRLSKNDHNPDSKGCLELVRFFATQSLAGGLYLWKRFQDTQKNKLPNERLYQPYLLTDAGSVFVLRSTDKSEIAQQKIKEWFEHGLPLPDWAKTEYLSDDKSDWSSCPYLPQNGYGEIAVNLPIHDKKPAANQFTAIDSGDKQ
;
A
#
# COMPACT_ATOMS: atom_id res chain seq x y z
N MET A 1 19.37 0.55 -19.87
CA MET A 1 18.71 1.07 -18.65
C MET A 1 18.87 0.06 -17.52
N ALA A 2 19.40 0.43 -16.34
CA ALA A 2 19.62 -0.52 -15.25
C ALA A 2 19.16 -0.02 -13.88
N LEU A 3 18.54 -0.94 -13.14
CA LEU A 3 18.49 -0.89 -11.69
C LEU A 3 19.84 -1.45 -11.20
N ILE A 4 20.69 -0.60 -10.65
CA ILE A 4 21.97 -1.04 -10.07
C ILE A 4 21.67 -1.61 -8.68
N ALA A 5 22.13 -2.82 -8.38
CA ALA A 5 22.18 -3.34 -7.03
C ALA A 5 23.61 -3.47 -6.55
N LEU A 6 23.84 -3.06 -5.31
CA LEU A 6 25.09 -3.20 -4.60
C LEU A 6 24.82 -3.94 -3.28
N LYS A 7 25.49 -5.06 -3.07
CA LYS A 7 25.52 -5.73 -1.77
C LYS A 7 26.44 -4.95 -0.85
N ILE A 8 25.93 -4.63 0.33
CA ILE A 8 26.66 -3.93 1.39
C ILE A 8 26.87 -4.92 2.53
N THR A 9 28.13 -5.05 2.95
CA THR A 9 28.51 -5.78 4.16
C THR A 9 29.18 -4.80 5.12
N LEU A 10 28.59 -4.65 6.31
CA LEU A 10 29.18 -3.89 7.41
C LEU A 10 29.65 -4.84 8.51
N THR A 11 30.92 -4.74 8.86
CA THR A 11 31.49 -5.44 10.01
C THR A 11 31.56 -4.49 11.19
N ILE A 12 30.82 -4.82 12.24
CA ILE A 12 30.71 -4.04 13.47
C ILE A 12 31.36 -4.81 14.62
N GLN A 13 32.18 -4.15 15.40
CA GLN A 13 32.75 -4.68 16.63
C GLN A 13 31.77 -4.47 17.79
N GLY A 14 31.45 -5.56 18.48
CA GLY A 14 30.64 -5.58 19.68
C GLY A 14 31.34 -4.94 20.89
N PRO A 15 30.58 -4.46 21.89
CA PRO A 15 29.12 -4.56 22.02
C PRO A 15 28.35 -3.65 21.05
N PHE A 16 27.14 -4.06 20.63
CA PHE A 16 26.33 -3.34 19.64
C PHE A 16 24.87 -3.25 20.08
N LEU A 17 24.23 -2.09 19.85
CA LEU A 17 22.83 -1.86 20.17
C LEU A 17 22.14 -0.96 19.14
N THR A 18 21.15 -1.50 18.44
CA THR A 18 20.06 -0.78 17.77
C THR A 18 18.77 -1.13 18.48
N GLN A 19 18.16 -0.18 19.18
CA GLN A 19 17.03 -0.47 20.06
C GLN A 19 15.83 -1.02 19.29
N SER A 20 15.29 -2.15 19.74
CA SER A 20 14.02 -2.72 19.26
C SER A 20 12.87 -1.77 19.57
N SER A 21 11.87 -1.80 18.72
CA SER A 21 10.64 -1.03 18.89
C SER A 21 9.53 -1.84 19.58
N ALA A 22 9.71 -3.16 19.67
CA ALA A 22 8.81 -4.05 20.37
C ALA A 22 9.37 -4.33 21.78
N PRO A 23 8.50 -4.39 22.81
CA PRO A 23 8.88 -4.89 24.12
C PRO A 23 9.10 -6.40 24.02
N ASP A 24 10.29 -6.83 23.63
CA ASP A 24 10.57 -8.25 23.32
C ASP A 24 10.70 -9.13 24.58
N VAL A 25 11.19 -8.58 25.69
CA VAL A 25 11.48 -9.35 26.92
C VAL A 25 11.18 -8.54 28.17
N TYR A 26 10.39 -9.11 29.09
CA TYR A 26 10.10 -8.52 30.39
C TYR A 26 11.39 -8.33 31.21
N GLY A 27 11.58 -7.14 31.79
CA GLY A 27 12.75 -6.82 32.62
C GLY A 27 13.97 -6.28 31.88
N LEU A 28 13.87 -6.01 30.57
CA LEU A 28 14.89 -5.27 29.81
C LEU A 28 14.46 -3.82 29.56
N ASP A 29 15.38 -2.88 29.77
CA ASP A 29 15.19 -1.47 29.39
C ASP A 29 15.45 -1.23 27.90
N ALA A 30 16.30 -2.06 27.28
CA ALA A 30 16.58 -2.00 25.85
C ALA A 30 16.92 -3.38 25.27
N ALA A 31 16.15 -3.80 24.27
CA ALA A 31 16.40 -4.99 23.46
C ALA A 31 17.04 -4.62 22.12
N LEU A 32 17.80 -5.54 21.53
CA LEU A 32 18.37 -5.37 20.19
C LEU A 32 17.30 -5.66 19.14
N ALA A 33 17.22 -4.81 18.11
CA ALA A 33 16.20 -4.89 17.08
C ALA A 33 16.30 -6.21 16.28
N ARG A 34 15.18 -6.94 16.24
CA ARG A 34 15.00 -8.15 15.43
C ARG A 34 13.93 -7.95 14.37
N ASN A 35 14.11 -8.57 13.22
CA ASN A 35 13.06 -8.63 12.21
C ASN A 35 12.02 -9.71 12.58
N SER A 36 10.94 -9.79 11.81
CA SER A 36 9.89 -10.81 11.97
C SER A 36 10.35 -12.28 11.90
N LYS A 37 11.57 -12.54 11.41
CA LYS A 37 12.21 -13.87 11.37
C LYS A 37 13.13 -14.12 12.57
N GLY A 38 13.25 -13.17 13.49
CA GLY A 38 14.09 -13.25 14.68
C GLY A 38 15.56 -12.84 14.48
N TYR A 39 15.97 -12.47 13.26
CA TYR A 39 17.34 -12.05 12.99
C TYR A 39 17.58 -10.61 13.41
N PHE A 40 18.75 -10.34 13.99
CA PHE A 40 19.18 -8.98 14.28
C PHE A 40 19.40 -8.18 13.00
N TYR A 41 19.02 -6.91 13.02
CA TYR A 41 19.17 -6.06 11.85
C TYR A 41 19.57 -4.62 12.21
N LEU A 42 20.21 -3.98 11.24
CA LEU A 42 20.51 -2.57 11.21
C LEU A 42 19.52 -1.88 10.25
N PRO A 43 18.67 -0.97 10.74
CA PRO A 43 17.66 -0.33 9.90
C PRO A 43 18.28 0.45 8.75
N GLY A 44 17.83 0.22 7.52
CA GLY A 44 18.39 0.88 6.34
C GLY A 44 18.23 2.41 6.37
N THR A 45 17.16 2.90 7.01
CA THR A 45 16.94 4.34 7.19
C THR A 45 17.90 4.98 8.18
N LEU A 46 18.38 4.24 9.18
CA LEU A 46 19.42 4.72 10.10
C LEU A 46 20.71 4.96 9.31
N LEU A 47 21.06 4.02 8.43
CA LEU A 47 22.19 4.14 7.54
C LEU A 47 22.06 5.28 6.54
N ILE A 48 20.89 5.49 5.93
CA ILE A 48 20.65 6.66 5.06
C ILE A 48 20.88 7.97 5.81
N GLY A 49 20.40 8.06 7.07
CA GLY A 49 20.63 9.23 7.91
C GLY A 49 22.12 9.46 8.18
N LYS A 50 22.86 8.40 8.53
CA LYS A 50 24.31 8.46 8.79
C LYS A 50 25.14 8.74 7.54
N LEU A 51 24.75 8.18 6.40
CA LEU A 51 25.36 8.46 5.11
C LEU A 51 25.20 9.93 4.72
N ARG A 52 24.03 10.53 4.96
CA ARG A 52 23.83 11.96 4.70
C ARG A 52 24.78 12.81 5.54
N GLU A 53 24.90 12.52 6.83
CA GLU A 53 25.84 13.20 7.73
C GLU A 53 27.28 13.06 7.22
N ALA A 54 27.72 11.83 6.96
CA ALA A 54 29.07 11.53 6.48
C ALA A 54 29.38 12.20 5.13
N TRP A 55 28.46 12.15 4.17
CA TRP A 55 28.65 12.77 2.85
C TRP A 55 28.68 14.28 2.92
N THR A 56 27.92 14.89 3.83
CA THR A 56 27.97 16.35 4.05
C THR A 56 29.33 16.74 4.62
N GLU A 57 29.80 16.06 5.67
CA GLU A 57 31.11 16.32 6.27
C GLU A 57 32.27 16.11 5.29
N LEU A 58 32.25 15.02 4.52
CA LEU A 58 33.28 14.74 3.51
C LEU A 58 33.29 15.79 2.39
N ARG A 59 32.12 16.24 1.94
CA ARG A 59 31.99 17.29 0.93
C ARG A 59 32.52 18.63 1.46
N ASP A 60 32.26 18.95 2.72
CA ASP A 60 32.74 20.19 3.33
C ASP A 60 34.27 20.18 3.51
N LEU A 61 34.87 19.00 3.75
CA LEU A 61 36.32 18.84 3.87
C LEU A 61 37.05 18.79 2.53
N ALA A 62 36.42 18.23 1.49
CA ALA A 62 37.04 18.01 0.19
C ALA A 62 36.06 18.23 -0.97
N PRO A 63 35.56 19.46 -1.18
CA PRO A 63 34.47 19.75 -2.11
C PRO A 63 34.78 19.36 -3.56
N ASP A 64 36.05 19.52 -3.98
CA ASP A 64 36.48 19.20 -5.35
C ASP A 64 36.70 17.69 -5.60
N GLN A 65 36.82 16.89 -4.53
CA GLN A 65 37.13 15.46 -4.61
C GLN A 65 35.95 14.57 -4.18
N PHE A 66 34.98 15.12 -3.45
CA PHE A 66 33.85 14.40 -2.90
C PHE A 66 32.55 15.21 -3.04
N SER A 67 31.85 15.03 -4.16
CA SER A 67 30.68 15.83 -4.52
C SER A 67 29.46 15.00 -4.95
N PRO A 68 28.94 14.09 -4.09
CA PRO A 68 27.71 13.37 -4.42
C PRO A 68 26.50 14.32 -4.44
N ASP A 69 25.52 14.02 -5.31
CA ASP A 69 24.22 14.69 -5.27
C ASP A 69 23.35 14.11 -4.14
N ILE A 70 23.60 14.61 -2.93
CA ILE A 70 22.99 14.11 -1.70
C ILE A 70 21.46 14.17 -1.76
N GLU A 71 20.89 15.24 -2.32
CA GLU A 71 19.45 15.47 -2.32
C GLU A 71 18.75 14.63 -3.39
N ASP A 72 19.32 14.48 -4.59
CA ASP A 72 18.80 13.58 -5.64
C ASP A 72 18.88 12.11 -5.20
N TRP A 73 19.98 11.72 -4.54
CA TRP A 73 20.22 10.31 -4.22
C TRP A 73 19.51 9.89 -2.95
N LEU A 74 19.64 10.66 -1.87
CA LEU A 74 19.09 10.30 -0.56
C LEU A 74 17.71 10.93 -0.29
N GLY A 75 17.25 11.83 -1.15
CA GLY A 75 16.02 12.62 -1.01
C GLY A 75 16.26 13.93 -0.26
N LYS A 76 15.25 14.79 -0.17
CA LYS A 76 15.34 15.98 0.69
C LYS A 76 15.06 15.66 2.15
N LYS A 77 15.68 16.44 3.03
CA LYS A 77 15.39 16.37 4.47
C LYS A 77 14.05 17.06 4.71
N SER A 78 13.11 16.38 5.36
CA SER A 78 11.90 17.03 5.88
C SER A 78 12.33 18.09 6.90
N ASP A 79 12.10 19.37 6.61
CA ASP A 79 12.51 20.47 7.48
C ASP A 79 11.63 20.50 8.74
N PRO A 80 12.19 20.22 9.93
CA PRO A 80 11.43 20.20 11.17
C PRO A 80 11.13 21.59 11.74
N SER A 81 11.75 22.65 11.20
CA SER A 81 11.50 24.04 11.60
C SER A 81 10.33 24.67 10.86
N GLN A 82 9.91 24.07 9.75
CA GLN A 82 8.59 24.32 9.21
C GLN A 82 7.57 23.68 10.16
N LYS A 83 6.84 24.52 10.91
CA LYS A 83 5.64 24.09 11.63
C LYS A 83 4.77 23.27 10.67
N GLU A 84 4.00 22.30 11.17
CA GLU A 84 3.03 21.51 10.38
C GLU A 84 2.02 22.36 9.58
N GLU A 85 1.98 23.67 9.80
CA GLU A 85 1.23 24.67 9.02
C GLU A 85 1.87 24.98 7.64
N GLN A 86 3.18 24.76 7.49
CA GLN A 86 3.92 24.86 6.23
C GLN A 86 4.68 23.55 5.93
N PRO A 87 4.01 22.38 5.79
CA PRO A 87 4.68 21.20 5.27
C PRO A 87 5.26 21.60 3.91
N GLU A 88 6.49 21.16 3.60
CA GLU A 88 7.29 21.45 2.39
C GLU A 88 6.50 22.25 1.35
N GLY A 89 6.98 23.42 0.92
CA GLY A 89 6.29 24.32 -0.04
C GLY A 89 5.74 23.66 -1.32
N THR A 90 6.02 22.38 -1.55
CA THR A 90 5.38 21.49 -2.51
C THR A 90 4.86 20.20 -1.84
N VAL A 91 3.57 19.86 -2.01
CA VAL A 91 3.04 18.49 -1.79
C VAL A 91 3.36 17.52 -2.94
N GLU A 92 4.20 17.95 -3.86
CA GLU A 92 4.70 17.14 -4.96
C GLU A 92 5.68 16.08 -4.46
N PRO A 93 5.60 14.84 -5.00
CA PRO A 93 6.48 13.77 -4.56
C PRO A 93 7.92 14.05 -5.00
N GLN A 94 8.80 14.38 -4.05
CA GLN A 94 10.23 14.45 -4.28
C GLN A 94 10.84 13.05 -4.14
N ARG A 95 11.44 12.55 -5.23
CA ARG A 95 11.81 11.14 -5.38
C ARG A 95 13.32 10.97 -5.26
N LYS A 96 13.75 10.21 -4.26
CA LYS A 96 15.14 9.78 -4.11
C LYS A 96 15.48 8.64 -5.06
N ARG A 97 16.74 8.51 -5.47
CA ARG A 97 17.20 7.43 -6.38
C ARG A 97 17.87 6.26 -5.67
N LEU A 98 18.43 6.49 -4.49
CA LEU A 98 19.11 5.47 -3.69
C LEU A 98 18.16 4.91 -2.60
N HIS A 99 17.93 3.60 -2.69
CA HIS A 99 17.11 2.83 -1.77
C HIS A 99 17.98 1.81 -1.06
N LEU A 100 18.06 1.92 0.27
CA LEU A 100 18.87 1.02 1.08
C LEU A 100 17.95 0.17 1.96
N GLY A 101 18.01 -1.15 1.77
CA GLY A 101 17.29 -2.12 2.61
C GLY A 101 17.88 -2.21 4.01
N ASP A 102 17.21 -2.94 4.89
CA ASP A 102 17.80 -3.30 6.18
C ASP A 102 19.00 -4.23 5.95
N LEU A 103 20.04 -4.09 6.78
CA LEU A 103 21.15 -5.02 6.79
C LEU A 103 20.92 -6.02 7.92
N VAL A 104 21.03 -7.31 7.64
CA VAL A 104 20.63 -8.39 8.56
C VAL A 104 21.86 -9.25 8.89
N THR A 105 21.93 -9.76 10.13
CA THR A 105 22.96 -10.73 10.50
C THR A 105 22.51 -12.15 10.16
N ASN A 106 23.44 -12.99 9.68
CA ASN A 106 23.19 -14.41 9.53
C ASN A 106 23.31 -15.19 10.86
N GLU A 107 23.75 -14.55 11.94
CA GLU A 107 23.82 -15.15 13.27
C GLU A 107 22.44 -15.16 13.93
N ASN A 108 21.85 -16.34 14.08
CA ASN A 108 20.67 -16.53 14.91
C ASN A 108 21.13 -16.93 16.32
N ARG A 109 21.11 -15.98 17.27
CA ARG A 109 21.40 -16.26 18.68
C ARG A 109 20.11 -16.27 19.47
N THR A 110 19.85 -17.40 20.12
CA THR A 110 18.72 -17.61 21.02
C THR A 110 19.01 -17.16 22.45
N PHE A 111 20.29 -16.97 22.80
CA PHE A 111 20.70 -16.54 24.12
C PHE A 111 20.89 -15.03 24.17
N ASN A 112 20.29 -14.38 25.18
CA ASN A 112 20.30 -12.92 25.38
C ASN A 112 21.21 -12.57 26.56
N PRO A 113 22.55 -12.53 26.41
CA PRO A 113 23.42 -12.01 27.45
C PRO A 113 23.00 -10.58 27.79
N ILE A 114 22.73 -10.34 29.07
CA ILE A 114 22.30 -9.06 29.61
C ILE A 114 23.53 -8.30 30.09
N ARG A 115 23.59 -7.00 29.78
CA ARG A 115 24.53 -6.06 30.39
C ARG A 115 23.79 -5.07 31.27
N TYR A 116 24.37 -4.84 32.44
CA TYR A 116 23.91 -3.82 33.38
C TYR A 116 24.78 -2.58 33.23
N ARG A 117 24.13 -1.41 33.20
CA ARG A 117 24.79 -0.13 33.36
C ARG A 117 24.21 0.53 34.60
N ILE A 118 25.09 0.92 35.51
CA ILE A 118 24.75 1.68 36.71
C ILE A 118 25.56 2.97 36.72
N ARG A 119 24.95 4.06 37.18
CA ARG A 119 25.69 5.24 37.63
C ARG A 119 25.53 5.32 39.14
N MET A 120 26.63 5.41 39.87
CA MET A 120 26.55 5.59 41.32
C MET A 120 26.35 7.07 41.64
N ASP A 121 25.46 7.34 42.58
CA ASP A 121 25.32 8.61 43.26
C ASP A 121 26.56 8.80 44.17
N SER A 122 27.32 9.85 43.91
CA SER A 122 28.58 10.12 44.61
C SER A 122 28.41 10.49 46.08
N GLU A 123 27.24 10.97 46.49
CA GLU A 123 26.95 11.34 47.88
C GLU A 123 26.37 10.15 48.67
N ARG A 124 25.50 9.35 48.04
CA ARG A 124 24.77 8.27 48.71
C ARG A 124 25.45 6.91 48.62
N GLY A 125 26.38 6.71 47.69
CA GLY A 125 26.97 5.40 47.39
C GLY A 125 26.00 4.37 46.82
N ALA A 126 24.77 4.80 46.48
CA ALA A 126 23.73 3.97 45.90
C ALA A 126 23.64 4.19 44.37
N VAL A 127 22.90 3.34 43.66
CA VAL A 127 22.62 3.58 42.24
C VAL A 127 21.70 4.80 42.09
N ASP A 128 22.12 5.75 41.25
CA ASP A 128 21.38 6.96 40.95
C ASP A 128 20.02 6.63 40.29
N LYS A 129 19.00 7.44 40.58
CA LYS A 129 17.62 7.14 40.18
C LYS A 129 17.49 7.13 38.65
N GLY A 130 16.99 6.02 38.11
CA GLY A 130 16.86 5.81 36.65
C GLY A 130 18.19 5.53 35.93
N ALA A 131 19.28 5.33 36.67
CA ALA A 131 20.58 5.00 36.10
C ALA A 131 20.90 3.50 36.10
N TYR A 132 20.02 2.66 36.65
CA TYR A 132 20.06 1.20 36.48
C TYR A 132 19.41 0.87 35.13
N LEU A 133 20.24 0.45 34.16
CA LEU A 133 19.79 0.07 32.83
C LEU A 133 20.19 -1.38 32.54
N VAL A 134 19.21 -2.18 32.15
CA VAL A 134 19.32 -3.59 31.77
C VAL A 134 19.20 -3.68 30.25
N THR A 135 20.31 -3.91 29.58
CA THR A 135 20.38 -3.91 28.12
C THR A 135 20.70 -5.30 27.59
N GLU A 136 19.96 -5.74 26.57
CA GLU A 136 20.35 -6.89 25.77
C GLU A 136 21.66 -6.64 25.02
N CYS A 137 22.62 -7.55 25.13
CA CYS A 137 23.90 -7.42 24.46
C CYS A 137 24.35 -8.80 23.91
N PRO A 138 23.72 -9.29 22.83
CA PRO A 138 23.97 -10.64 22.30
C PRO A 138 25.38 -10.82 21.75
N PHE A 139 26.10 -9.71 21.53
CA PHE A 139 27.45 -9.67 21.01
C PHE A 139 28.44 -9.18 22.05
N GLY A 140 29.48 -9.98 22.29
CA GLY A 140 30.52 -9.71 23.28
C GLY A 140 31.42 -8.53 22.90
N SER A 141 32.24 -8.09 23.86
CA SER A 141 33.24 -7.05 23.58
C SER A 141 34.29 -7.58 22.61
N GLY A 142 34.63 -6.79 21.59
CA GLY A 142 35.62 -7.17 20.59
C GLY A 142 35.12 -8.14 19.52
N GLN A 143 33.93 -8.73 19.70
CA GLN A 143 33.36 -9.68 18.75
C GLN A 143 33.02 -8.97 17.43
N GLU A 144 33.40 -9.56 16.31
CA GLU A 144 33.00 -9.07 14.98
C GLU A 144 31.61 -9.58 14.60
N ILE A 145 30.79 -8.68 14.05
CA ILE A 145 29.41 -8.96 13.64
C ILE A 145 29.25 -8.47 12.21
N LYS A 146 28.80 -9.36 11.31
CA LYS A 146 28.56 -9.00 9.90
C LYS A 146 27.08 -8.76 9.66
N PHE A 147 26.76 -7.57 9.15
CA PHE A 147 25.43 -7.18 8.68
C PHE A 147 25.44 -7.04 7.17
N GLU A 148 24.56 -7.76 6.47
CA GLU A 148 24.49 -7.77 5.02
C GLU A 148 23.13 -7.26 4.51
N GLY A 149 23.14 -6.46 3.45
CA GLY A 149 21.92 -5.94 2.82
C GLY A 149 22.17 -5.42 1.42
N ILE A 150 21.11 -4.91 0.77
CA ILE A 150 21.17 -4.46 -0.63
C ILE A 150 20.83 -2.97 -0.71
N ALA A 151 21.68 -2.21 -1.39
CA ALA A 151 21.39 -0.89 -1.93
C ALA A 151 20.97 -0.99 -3.39
N ARG A 152 19.89 -0.30 -3.76
CA ARG A 152 19.36 -0.23 -5.11
C ARG A 152 19.35 1.21 -5.59
N PHE A 153 19.82 1.43 -6.80
CA PHE A 153 19.92 2.74 -7.40
C PHE A 153 19.30 2.78 -8.79
N LEU A 154 18.48 3.81 -9.02
CA LEU A 154 17.86 4.08 -10.31
C LEU A 154 18.86 4.81 -11.21
N ALA A 155 19.54 4.06 -12.09
CA ALA A 155 20.55 4.57 -13.01
C ALA A 155 19.94 5.16 -14.28
N CYS A 156 20.63 6.12 -14.88
CA CYS A 156 20.29 6.62 -16.21
C CYS A 156 20.75 5.64 -17.29
N GLU A 157 20.10 5.66 -18.45
CA GLU A 157 20.49 4.81 -19.58
C GLU A 157 21.88 5.18 -20.12
N GLY A 158 22.67 4.17 -20.51
CA GLY A 158 23.95 4.37 -21.21
C GLY A 158 25.16 4.63 -20.31
N GLU A 159 24.96 4.97 -19.03
CA GLU A 159 26.04 5.30 -18.08
C GLU A 159 26.17 4.27 -16.94
N GLU A 160 25.58 3.08 -17.08
CA GLU A 160 25.40 2.13 -15.98
C GLU A 160 26.71 1.71 -15.31
N SER A 161 27.74 1.42 -16.11
CA SER A 161 29.07 1.02 -15.61
C SER A 161 29.73 2.14 -14.80
N GLU A 162 29.71 3.36 -15.33
CA GLU A 162 30.30 4.52 -14.65
C GLU A 162 29.49 4.90 -13.40
N GLN A 163 28.16 4.96 -13.49
CA GLN A 163 27.30 5.22 -12.33
C GLN A 163 27.44 4.13 -11.26
N THR A 164 27.65 2.87 -11.63
CA THR A 164 27.94 1.79 -10.68
C THR A 164 29.26 2.05 -9.93
N LYS A 165 30.32 2.41 -10.66
CA LYS A 165 31.63 2.75 -10.05
C LYS A 165 31.52 3.97 -9.14
N THR A 166 30.88 5.03 -9.60
CA THR A 166 30.69 6.28 -8.84
C THR A 166 29.86 6.04 -7.58
N LEU A 167 28.74 5.33 -7.70
CA LEU A 167 27.89 5.00 -6.56
C LEU A 167 28.62 4.12 -5.55
N LYS A 168 29.32 3.08 -6.02
CA LYS A 168 30.14 2.22 -5.17
C LYS A 168 31.17 3.05 -4.41
N TYR A 169 31.91 3.92 -5.11
CA TYR A 169 32.90 4.81 -4.50
C TYR A 169 32.30 5.67 -3.37
N PHE A 170 31.19 6.37 -3.63
CA PHE A 170 30.57 7.24 -2.63
C PHE A 170 29.97 6.46 -1.45
N LEU A 171 29.36 5.30 -1.69
CA LEU A 171 28.87 4.43 -0.64
C LEU A 171 30.01 3.90 0.24
N GLU A 172 31.07 3.35 -0.37
CA GLU A 172 32.21 2.83 0.38
C GLU A 172 32.87 3.93 1.22
N LYS A 173 33.15 5.10 0.62
CA LYS A 173 33.78 6.21 1.35
C LYS A 173 32.88 6.74 2.47
N GLY A 174 31.60 6.95 2.20
CA GLY A 174 30.65 7.41 3.21
C GLY A 174 30.48 6.42 4.36
N LEU A 175 30.38 5.12 4.06
CA LEU A 175 30.28 4.08 5.08
C LEU A 175 31.56 3.94 5.90
N ASN A 176 32.74 4.04 5.27
CA ASN A 176 34.03 4.01 5.97
C ASN A 176 34.24 5.25 6.86
N TRP A 177 33.63 6.38 6.53
CA TRP A 177 33.68 7.59 7.36
C TRP A 177 32.86 7.44 8.66
N ILE A 178 31.88 6.54 8.69
CA ILE A 178 31.06 6.30 9.87
C ILE A 178 31.86 5.43 10.86
N SER A 179 32.38 6.04 11.92
CA SER A 179 33.18 5.32 12.93
C SER A 179 32.35 4.43 13.86
N GLN A 180 31.10 4.79 14.16
CA GLN A 180 30.22 4.07 15.08
C GLN A 180 28.73 4.19 14.69
N ILE A 181 27.98 3.10 14.89
CA ILE A 181 26.55 2.98 14.57
C ILE A 181 25.77 2.48 15.79
N GLY A 182 24.54 2.97 15.96
CA GLY A 182 23.63 2.55 17.02
C GLY A 182 23.65 3.44 18.27
N ALA A 183 23.16 2.91 19.37
CA ALA A 183 23.09 3.53 20.68
C ALA A 183 24.39 3.30 21.49
N ASN A 184 24.56 4.04 22.59
CA ASN A 184 25.71 3.91 23.51
C ASN A 184 27.11 4.12 22.87
N ARG A 185 27.17 4.87 21.77
CA ARG A 185 28.39 5.24 21.04
C ARG A 185 29.49 5.83 21.94
N THR A 186 29.11 6.69 22.89
CA THR A 186 30.05 7.36 23.81
C THR A 186 30.76 6.41 24.77
N VAL A 187 30.25 5.20 24.97
CA VAL A 187 30.89 4.15 25.79
C VAL A 187 31.48 3.02 24.93
N GLY A 188 31.66 3.27 23.62
CA GLY A 188 32.38 2.39 22.71
C GLY A 188 31.52 1.41 21.92
N PHE A 189 30.19 1.48 21.97
CA PHE A 189 29.32 0.55 21.25
C PHE A 189 29.34 0.78 19.73
N GLY A 190 29.22 -0.32 18.99
CA GLY A 190 28.91 -0.33 17.57
C GLY A 190 29.99 0.26 16.67
N LYS A 191 31.26 0.03 17.01
CA LYS A 191 32.40 0.49 16.20
C LYS A 191 32.40 -0.21 14.84
N VAL A 192 32.43 0.56 13.76
CA VAL A 192 32.57 0.01 12.40
C VAL A 192 34.04 -0.29 12.17
N ILE A 193 34.34 -1.53 11.80
CA ILE A 193 35.71 -2.02 11.59
C ILE A 193 35.94 -2.53 10.16
N GLY A 194 34.87 -2.73 9.39
CA GLY A 194 34.96 -3.15 8.00
C GLY A 194 33.75 -2.73 7.20
N VAL A 195 33.99 -2.34 5.95
CA VAL A 195 32.98 -1.97 4.97
C VAL A 195 33.35 -2.62 3.66
N GLU A 196 32.40 -3.32 3.06
CA GLU A 196 32.54 -3.88 1.72
C GLU A 196 31.29 -3.58 0.90
N VAL A 197 31.48 -3.07 -0.32
CA VAL A 197 30.40 -2.84 -1.28
C VAL A 197 30.72 -3.54 -2.59
N LYS A 198 29.89 -4.50 -2.97
CA LYS A 198 30.07 -5.32 -4.18
C LYS A 198 28.89 -5.15 -5.13
N PRO A 199 29.12 -5.13 -6.45
CA PRO A 199 28.04 -5.30 -7.41
C PRO A 199 27.27 -6.59 -7.12
N GLU A 200 25.95 -6.50 -7.15
CA GLU A 200 25.03 -7.62 -6.94
C GLU A 200 24.17 -7.77 -8.20
N SER A 201 24.02 -9.00 -8.69
CA SER A 201 23.12 -9.25 -9.80
C SER A 201 21.67 -9.27 -9.30
N ILE A 202 20.81 -8.47 -9.92
CA ILE A 202 19.37 -8.59 -9.71
C ILE A 202 18.85 -9.62 -10.71
N GLU A 203 18.21 -10.68 -10.23
CA GLU A 203 17.41 -11.56 -11.09
C GLU A 203 16.33 -10.72 -11.76
N CYS A 204 16.52 -10.40 -13.05
CA CYS A 204 15.47 -9.82 -13.87
C CYS A 204 14.43 -10.91 -14.13
N LEU A 205 13.18 -10.61 -13.87
CA LEU A 205 12.09 -11.54 -14.14
C LEU A 205 11.96 -11.76 -15.65
N THR A 206 11.63 -13.00 -16.02
CA THR A 206 11.42 -13.39 -17.41
C THR A 206 10.27 -12.59 -18.00
N LEU A 207 10.53 -11.88 -19.08
CA LEU A 207 9.47 -11.18 -19.84
C LEU A 207 8.46 -12.20 -20.37
N LEU A 208 7.17 -11.88 -20.27
CA LEU A 208 6.13 -12.67 -20.92
C LEU A 208 6.41 -12.76 -22.42
N LYS A 209 6.60 -13.98 -22.92
CA LYS A 209 6.63 -14.30 -24.35
C LYS A 209 5.19 -14.37 -24.87
N THR A 210 4.45 -13.27 -24.85
CA THR A 210 3.06 -13.27 -25.34
C THR A 210 3.01 -13.12 -26.86
N SER A 211 2.52 -14.15 -27.55
CA SER A 211 2.25 -14.16 -28.99
C SER A 211 0.99 -13.39 -29.39
N SER A 212 0.07 -13.14 -28.45
CA SER A 212 -1.17 -12.36 -28.64
C SER A 212 -1.28 -11.24 -27.61
N VAL A 213 -1.58 -10.02 -28.09
CA VAL A 213 -1.85 -8.86 -27.24
C VAL A 213 -3.30 -8.94 -26.78
N THR A 214 -3.50 -9.11 -25.47
CA THR A 214 -4.82 -9.01 -24.83
C THR A 214 -5.05 -7.60 -24.28
N ASP A 215 -6.31 -7.30 -23.94
CA ASP A 215 -6.70 -6.03 -23.33
C ASP A 215 -6.42 -6.01 -21.83
N THR A 216 -6.41 -7.19 -21.21
CA THR A 216 -6.18 -7.36 -19.77
C THR A 216 -4.99 -8.27 -19.49
N TYR A 217 -4.34 -8.02 -18.35
CA TYR A 217 -3.23 -8.82 -17.82
C TYR A 217 -3.38 -8.90 -16.31
N ASP A 218 -2.86 -9.96 -15.71
CA ASP A 218 -2.84 -10.10 -14.27
C ASP A 218 -1.47 -9.66 -13.73
N LEU A 219 -1.43 -9.19 -12.49
CA LEU A 219 -0.24 -8.61 -11.87
C LEU A 219 -0.01 -9.21 -10.49
N CYS A 220 1.16 -9.77 -10.27
CA CYS A 220 1.59 -10.33 -9.01
C CYS A 220 2.74 -9.49 -8.41
N ILE A 221 2.60 -9.09 -7.15
CA ILE A 221 3.53 -8.18 -6.46
C ILE A 221 4.10 -8.90 -5.24
N HIS A 222 5.42 -8.91 -5.13
CA HIS A 222 6.19 -9.54 -4.04
C HIS A 222 7.07 -8.49 -3.34
N PRO A 223 6.56 -7.82 -2.29
CA PRO A 223 7.38 -6.99 -1.43
C PRO A 223 8.49 -7.84 -0.78
N GLU A 224 9.74 -7.39 -0.84
CA GLU A 224 10.88 -8.18 -0.31
C GLU A 224 11.21 -7.89 1.16
N ALA A 225 10.58 -6.86 1.72
CA ALA A 225 10.75 -6.45 3.11
C ALA A 225 9.40 -5.99 3.67
N PRO A 226 9.25 -5.88 5.00
CA PRO A 226 8.07 -5.26 5.59
C PRO A 226 7.74 -3.92 4.92
N PHE A 227 6.47 -3.64 4.67
CA PHE A 227 6.03 -2.44 3.95
C PHE A 227 4.92 -1.69 4.69
N CYS A 228 4.82 -0.39 4.42
CA CYS A 228 3.79 0.47 4.97
C CYS A 228 3.09 1.29 3.88
N VAL A 229 1.89 0.87 3.48
CA VAL A 229 0.97 1.70 2.70
C VAL A 229 0.03 2.37 3.70
N GLY A 230 0.32 3.63 4.07
CA GLY A 230 -0.39 4.28 5.16
C GLY A 230 -1.89 4.40 4.89
N GLU A 231 -2.72 3.72 5.69
CA GLU A 231 -4.18 3.73 5.59
C GLU A 231 -4.78 4.66 6.66
N LYS A 232 -4.38 4.45 7.92
CA LYS A 232 -4.89 5.17 9.08
C LYS A 232 -3.73 5.79 9.87
N ARG A 233 -3.95 7.04 10.30
CA ARG A 233 -3.10 7.72 11.30
C ARG A 233 -3.79 7.50 12.64
N ILE A 234 -3.35 6.50 13.40
CA ILE A 234 -3.94 6.14 14.70
C ILE A 234 -3.67 7.25 15.74
N ALA A 235 -2.49 7.84 15.64
CA ALA A 235 -2.06 9.03 16.37
C ALA A 235 -1.13 9.84 15.45
N ASP A 236 -0.83 11.09 15.80
CA ASP A 236 0.00 11.97 14.95
C ASP A 236 1.29 11.32 14.47
N ASN A 237 1.83 10.42 15.28
CA ASN A 237 3.12 9.78 15.04
C ASN A 237 3.04 8.27 14.76
N LEU A 238 1.86 7.67 14.61
CA LEU A 238 1.70 6.23 14.35
C LEU A 238 0.91 5.98 13.07
N PHE A 239 1.56 5.31 12.11
CA PHE A 239 0.94 4.91 10.85
C PHE A 239 0.70 3.41 10.81
N GLU A 240 -0.54 3.01 10.58
CA GLU A 240 -0.90 1.63 10.30
C GLU A 240 -0.90 1.40 8.78
N SER A 241 -0.25 0.32 8.36
CA SER A 241 -0.26 -0.11 6.97
C SER A 241 -1.57 -0.79 6.61
N SER A 242 -2.11 -0.45 5.44
CA SER A 242 -3.12 -1.25 4.78
C SER A 242 -2.60 -2.64 4.45
N GLN A 243 -3.50 -3.61 4.50
CA GLN A 243 -3.29 -4.96 3.97
C GLN A 243 -3.43 -5.00 2.44
N VAL A 244 -4.06 -3.99 1.84
CA VAL A 244 -4.30 -3.86 0.40
C VAL A 244 -3.38 -2.79 -0.18
N ILE A 245 -2.78 -3.05 -1.34
CA ILE A 245 -1.99 -2.04 -2.05
C ILE A 245 -2.89 -1.42 -3.12
N SER A 246 -3.25 -0.14 -2.96
CA SER A 246 -4.13 0.51 -3.93
C SER A 246 -3.49 0.63 -5.32
N GLY A 247 -4.33 0.59 -6.36
CA GLY A 247 -3.89 0.72 -7.75
C GLY A 247 -3.20 2.06 -7.99
N GLY A 248 -3.67 3.13 -7.33
CA GLY A 248 -3.01 4.43 -7.31
C GLY A 248 -1.59 4.40 -6.73
N VAL A 249 -1.31 3.60 -5.70
CA VAL A 249 0.04 3.40 -5.16
C VAL A 249 0.92 2.67 -6.18
N ILE A 250 0.40 1.64 -6.84
CA ILE A 250 1.11 0.88 -7.88
C ILE A 250 1.43 1.79 -9.08
N LYS A 251 0.43 2.52 -9.60
CA LYS A 251 0.62 3.51 -10.67
C LYS A 251 1.62 4.58 -10.27
N GLY A 252 1.55 5.08 -9.04
CA GLY A 252 2.49 6.07 -8.52
C GLY A 252 3.92 5.55 -8.47
N ALA A 253 4.13 4.29 -8.07
CA ALA A 253 5.45 3.65 -8.08
C ALA A 253 5.97 3.41 -9.49
N LEU A 254 5.13 2.93 -10.41
CA LEU A 254 5.47 2.77 -11.83
C LEU A 254 5.80 4.10 -12.50
N ALA A 255 5.04 5.16 -12.23
CA ALA A 255 5.35 6.50 -12.70
C ALA A 255 6.67 7.02 -12.10
N SER A 256 6.97 6.70 -10.85
CA SER A 256 8.27 7.02 -10.21
C SER A 256 9.42 6.39 -10.96
N LEU A 257 9.28 5.11 -11.27
CA LEU A 257 10.25 4.35 -12.00
C LEU A 257 10.42 4.90 -13.42
N TRP A 258 9.32 5.15 -14.12
CA TRP A 258 9.32 5.71 -15.48
C TRP A 258 9.96 7.10 -15.56
N THR A 259 9.58 8.04 -14.67
CA THR A 259 10.17 9.38 -14.64
C THR A 259 11.66 9.34 -14.33
N ALA A 260 12.08 8.50 -13.37
CA ALA A 260 13.50 8.33 -13.06
C ALA A 260 14.30 7.84 -14.27
N PHE A 261 13.68 7.05 -15.15
CA PHE A 261 14.29 6.59 -16.40
C PHE A 261 14.22 7.61 -17.54
N GLN A 262 13.27 8.54 -17.53
CA GLN A 262 13.02 9.50 -18.61
C GLN A 262 13.74 10.86 -18.47
N ASN A 263 14.39 11.15 -17.34
CA ASN A 263 14.95 12.47 -17.03
C ASN A 263 16.13 12.96 -17.91
N ARG A 264 16.34 12.42 -19.12
CA ARG A 264 17.03 13.11 -20.23
C ARG A 264 16.37 12.80 -21.58
N PRO A 265 16.02 13.79 -22.41
CA PRO A 265 15.57 13.54 -23.78
C PRO A 265 16.73 12.94 -24.58
N MET A 266 16.61 11.68 -25.01
CA MET A 266 17.43 11.20 -26.13
C MET A 266 16.92 11.90 -27.39
N MET A 267 17.70 12.84 -27.89
CA MET A 267 17.47 13.42 -29.21
C MET A 267 18.07 12.49 -30.27
N ASP A 268 17.35 12.28 -31.36
CA ASP A 268 17.94 11.73 -32.58
C ASP A 268 18.91 12.74 -33.21
N ASP A 269 19.56 12.35 -34.30
CA ASP A 269 20.56 13.18 -34.98
C ASP A 269 19.93 14.45 -35.62
N LYS A 270 18.61 14.64 -35.49
CA LYS A 270 17.81 15.79 -35.93
C LYS A 270 17.21 16.61 -34.78
N GLY A 271 17.47 16.25 -33.52
CA GLY A 271 16.92 16.94 -32.35
C GLY A 271 15.54 16.45 -31.88
N GLU A 272 15.00 15.36 -32.43
CA GLU A 272 13.68 14.81 -32.05
C GLU A 272 13.78 13.69 -31.00
N PRO A 273 12.81 13.56 -30.08
CA PRO A 273 12.81 12.49 -29.07
C PRO A 273 12.82 11.08 -29.70
N LYS A 274 13.87 10.30 -29.43
CA LYS A 274 14.19 9.01 -30.09
C LYS A 274 13.32 7.81 -29.66
N SER A 275 12.29 7.99 -28.81
CA SER A 275 11.45 6.87 -28.34
C SER A 275 9.94 7.14 -28.47
N ASP A 276 9.20 6.16 -28.99
CA ASP A 276 7.73 6.17 -29.00
C ASP A 276 7.21 6.22 -27.55
N LYS A 277 6.77 7.39 -27.09
CA LYS A 277 6.28 7.63 -25.73
C LYS A 277 4.83 7.14 -25.51
N ALA A 278 4.45 6.00 -26.11
CA ALA A 278 3.09 5.47 -26.02
C ALA A 278 2.61 5.24 -24.58
N LEU A 279 3.45 4.64 -23.72
CA LEU A 279 3.11 4.43 -22.30
C LEU A 279 2.87 5.75 -21.57
N GLU A 280 3.68 6.77 -21.82
CA GLU A 280 3.53 8.10 -21.20
C GLU A 280 2.23 8.77 -21.65
N ARG A 281 1.92 8.73 -22.96
CA ARG A 281 0.70 9.30 -23.53
C ARG A 281 -0.57 8.66 -22.97
N HIS A 282 -0.55 7.35 -22.72
CA HIS A 282 -1.73 6.59 -22.30
C HIS A 282 -1.73 6.17 -20.82
N PHE A 283 -0.75 6.61 -20.01
CA PHE A 283 -0.60 6.13 -18.63
C PHE A 283 -1.83 6.39 -17.74
N SER A 284 -2.51 7.52 -17.96
CA SER A 284 -3.74 7.87 -17.26
C SER A 284 -4.89 6.92 -17.60
N ALA A 285 -4.99 6.47 -18.85
CA ALA A 285 -6.04 5.56 -19.34
C ALA A 285 -5.87 4.12 -18.85
N ILE A 286 -4.66 3.71 -18.47
CA ILE A 286 -4.40 2.37 -17.92
C ILE A 286 -5.09 2.23 -16.57
N ARG A 287 -5.90 1.18 -16.42
CA ARG A 287 -6.51 0.81 -15.15
C ARG A 287 -5.66 -0.24 -14.44
N ILE A 288 -5.38 -0.01 -13.16
CA ILE A 288 -4.79 -1.01 -12.26
C ILE A 288 -5.73 -1.17 -11.07
N THR A 289 -6.23 -2.38 -10.82
CA THR A 289 -7.09 -2.65 -9.67
C THR A 289 -6.30 -2.60 -8.36
N HIS A 290 -7.00 -2.56 -7.21
CA HIS A 290 -6.33 -2.77 -5.95
C HIS A 290 -5.73 -4.17 -5.88
N SER A 291 -4.55 -4.27 -5.28
CA SER A 291 -3.84 -5.51 -5.08
C SER A 291 -4.18 -6.11 -3.72
N PHE A 292 -4.83 -7.26 -3.73
CA PHE A 292 -5.25 -7.96 -2.52
C PHE A 292 -4.25 -9.06 -2.18
N PRO A 293 -4.00 -9.33 -0.90
CA PRO A 293 -3.13 -10.42 -0.50
C PRO A 293 -3.73 -11.76 -0.91
N GLY A 294 -2.87 -12.73 -1.14
CA GLY A 294 -3.27 -14.11 -1.35
C GLY A 294 -2.13 -15.08 -1.08
N GLN A 295 -2.48 -16.33 -0.78
CA GLN A 295 -1.49 -17.37 -0.51
C GLN A 295 -0.76 -17.76 -1.80
N LYS A 296 0.56 -17.89 -1.73
CA LYS A 296 1.36 -18.45 -2.81
C LYS A 296 1.30 -19.98 -2.76
N ASN A 297 0.24 -20.58 -3.31
CA ASN A 297 0.25 -22.02 -3.56
C ASN A 297 0.95 -22.29 -4.89
N LYS A 298 1.81 -23.32 -4.92
CA LYS A 298 2.77 -23.59 -6.02
C LYS A 298 2.17 -23.58 -7.44
N ASN A 299 0.85 -23.77 -7.57
CA ASN A 299 0.13 -23.79 -8.85
C ASN A 299 -1.13 -22.90 -8.91
N ASN A 300 -1.48 -22.14 -7.87
CA ASN A 300 -2.72 -21.35 -7.90
C ASN A 300 -2.57 -19.95 -7.28
N HIS A 301 -2.88 -18.93 -8.08
CA HIS A 301 -2.87 -17.53 -7.69
C HIS A 301 -4.26 -17.13 -7.22
N ILE A 302 -4.54 -17.33 -5.93
CA ILE A 302 -5.86 -17.03 -5.35
C ILE A 302 -5.82 -15.65 -4.70
N ARG A 303 -6.65 -14.74 -5.19
CA ARG A 303 -6.84 -13.39 -4.68
C ARG A 303 -7.99 -13.35 -3.66
N ALA A 304 -7.76 -12.71 -2.52
CA ALA A 304 -8.81 -12.47 -1.54
C ALA A 304 -9.94 -11.60 -2.11
N VAL A 305 -11.16 -11.79 -1.60
CA VAL A 305 -12.36 -11.04 -1.95
C VAL A 305 -12.86 -10.31 -0.71
N GLN A 306 -13.37 -9.09 -0.85
CA GLN A 306 -13.93 -8.37 0.28
C GLN A 306 -15.21 -9.06 0.77
N GLN A 307 -15.28 -9.34 2.08
CA GLN A 307 -16.48 -9.92 2.69
C GLN A 307 -17.68 -8.94 2.57
N PRO A 308 -18.87 -9.42 2.15
CA PRO A 308 -20.08 -8.59 2.09
C PRO A 308 -20.53 -8.09 3.48
N LEU A 309 -20.93 -6.83 3.57
CA LEU A 309 -21.53 -6.25 4.79
C LEU A 309 -22.95 -6.73 5.09
N SER A 310 -23.55 -7.48 4.16
CA SER A 310 -24.81 -8.21 4.40
C SER A 310 -24.63 -9.47 5.25
N LEU A 311 -23.40 -9.84 5.59
CA LEU A 311 -23.13 -10.96 6.49
C LEU A 311 -23.40 -10.60 7.95
N VAL A 312 -24.06 -11.51 8.65
CA VAL A 312 -24.41 -11.38 10.06
C VAL A 312 -24.14 -12.66 10.83
N LYS A 313 -23.92 -12.53 12.13
CA LYS A 313 -23.85 -13.65 13.07
C LYS A 313 -25.11 -13.70 13.92
N ALA A 314 -25.69 -14.88 14.05
CA ALA A 314 -26.77 -15.19 14.98
C ALA A 314 -26.60 -16.64 15.44
N ASN A 315 -26.86 -16.95 16.72
CA ASN A 315 -26.72 -18.30 17.26
C ASN A 315 -25.38 -18.99 16.88
N LYS A 316 -24.26 -18.23 16.89
CA LYS A 316 -22.90 -18.67 16.50
C LYS A 316 -22.69 -19.10 15.03
N HIS A 317 -23.71 -18.99 14.20
CA HIS A 317 -23.64 -19.27 12.76
C HIS A 317 -23.54 -17.98 11.95
N LEU A 318 -23.07 -18.12 10.71
CA LEU A 318 -22.96 -17.02 9.74
C LEU A 318 -24.12 -17.12 8.73
N TYR A 319 -24.77 -15.99 8.47
CA TYR A 319 -25.87 -15.86 7.52
C TYR A 319 -25.63 -14.68 6.58
N ASP A 320 -26.16 -14.76 5.37
CA ASP A 320 -26.26 -13.61 4.46
C ASP A 320 -27.70 -13.09 4.41
N VAL A 321 -27.89 -11.83 4.79
CA VAL A 321 -29.21 -11.19 4.82
C VAL A 321 -29.50 -10.31 3.61
N ALA A 322 -28.67 -10.37 2.56
CA ALA A 322 -28.84 -9.56 1.35
C ALA A 322 -30.26 -9.64 0.76
N LEU A 323 -30.87 -10.83 0.74
CA LEU A 323 -32.22 -11.06 0.20
C LEU A 323 -33.31 -11.26 1.27
N CYS A 324 -32.97 -11.14 2.56
CA CYS A 324 -33.88 -11.44 3.67
C CYS A 324 -34.68 -10.21 4.11
N GLN A 325 -35.90 -10.37 4.62
CA GLN A 325 -36.59 -9.27 5.30
C GLN A 325 -35.96 -8.97 6.67
N ALA A 326 -36.07 -7.73 7.13
CA ALA A 326 -35.58 -7.38 8.47
C ALA A 326 -36.35 -8.15 9.53
N GLY A 327 -35.64 -8.75 10.48
CA GLY A 327 -36.23 -9.59 11.52
C GLY A 327 -35.19 -10.26 12.40
N LEU A 328 -35.68 -11.03 13.38
CA LEU A 328 -34.84 -11.87 14.23
C LEU A 328 -34.44 -13.14 13.48
N ILE A 329 -33.21 -13.59 13.68
CA ILE A 329 -32.70 -14.88 13.18
C ILE A 329 -32.74 -15.84 14.36
N GLU A 330 -33.59 -16.86 14.29
CA GLU A 330 -33.74 -17.86 15.37
C GLU A 330 -34.05 -17.24 16.74
N GLY A 331 -34.78 -16.12 16.76
CA GLY A 331 -35.13 -15.39 17.98
C GLY A 331 -34.06 -14.42 18.50
N GLU A 332 -32.90 -14.34 17.84
CA GLU A 332 -31.82 -13.42 18.17
C GLU A 332 -31.72 -12.25 17.18
N ALA A 333 -31.25 -11.11 17.66
CA ALA A 333 -30.92 -9.98 16.80
C ALA A 333 -29.63 -10.29 16.02
N PRO A 334 -29.59 -10.11 14.68
CA PRO A 334 -28.39 -10.35 13.91
C PRO A 334 -27.27 -9.38 14.29
N ALA A 335 -26.08 -9.90 14.57
CA ALA A 335 -24.88 -9.11 14.83
C ALA A 335 -24.12 -8.85 13.52
N PHE A 336 -23.91 -7.58 13.17
CA PHE A 336 -23.15 -7.21 11.97
C PHE A 336 -21.65 -7.23 12.24
N SER A 337 -20.84 -7.13 11.19
CA SER A 337 -19.38 -7.22 11.27
C SER A 337 -18.73 -6.26 12.28
N VAL A 338 -19.34 -5.10 12.54
CA VAL A 338 -18.90 -4.13 13.56
C VAL A 338 -19.07 -4.64 14.99
N ASP A 339 -20.03 -5.54 15.22
CA ASP A 339 -20.37 -6.09 16.54
C ASP A 339 -19.60 -7.38 16.87
N TRP A 340 -18.88 -7.96 15.89
CA TRP A 340 -18.18 -9.23 16.05
C TRP A 340 -16.96 -9.07 16.97
N LYS A 341 -17.06 -9.61 18.19
CA LYS A 341 -15.94 -9.69 19.15
C LYS A 341 -15.02 -10.89 18.88
N ASP A 342 -15.57 -11.96 18.34
CA ASP A 342 -14.83 -13.15 17.88
C ASP A 342 -15.03 -13.27 16.37
N LYS A 343 -13.93 -13.49 15.63
CA LYS A 343 -13.94 -13.61 14.17
C LYS A 343 -14.23 -15.05 13.71
N SER A 344 -14.15 -16.03 14.60
CA SER A 344 -14.51 -17.43 14.32
C SER A 344 -16.03 -17.65 14.34
N PHE A 345 -16.48 -18.74 13.70
CA PHE A 345 -17.88 -19.15 13.64
C PHE A 345 -18.00 -20.68 13.59
N GLU A 346 -19.16 -21.21 13.94
CA GLU A 346 -19.42 -22.66 13.93
C GLU A 346 -20.17 -23.05 12.64
N ILE A 347 -19.75 -24.15 11.99
CA ILE A 347 -20.47 -24.83 10.92
C ILE A 347 -20.52 -26.31 11.30
N ASP A 348 -21.72 -26.91 11.32
CA ASP A 348 -21.95 -28.34 11.58
C ASP A 348 -21.22 -28.89 12.83
N ASP A 349 -21.49 -28.33 14.01
CA ASP A 349 -20.92 -28.71 15.32
C ASP A 349 -19.37 -28.69 15.40
N LYS A 350 -18.69 -28.12 14.40
CA LYS A 350 -17.25 -27.90 14.38
C LYS A 350 -16.98 -26.40 14.35
N LYS A 351 -16.10 -25.92 15.24
CA LYS A 351 -15.53 -24.57 15.09
C LYS A 351 -14.82 -24.50 13.74
N THR A 352 -15.40 -23.77 12.81
CA THR A 352 -14.80 -23.45 11.51
C THR A 352 -14.02 -22.14 11.58
N GLY A 353 -13.17 -21.91 10.57
CA GLY A 353 -12.17 -20.84 10.52
C GLY A 353 -12.70 -19.41 10.65
N ASP A 354 -11.79 -18.44 10.55
CA ASP A 354 -12.11 -17.00 10.55
C ASP A 354 -12.91 -16.63 9.28
N VAL A 355 -13.89 -15.72 9.36
CA VAL A 355 -14.63 -15.22 8.18
C VAL A 355 -13.65 -14.71 7.10
N ASN A 356 -12.52 -14.13 7.51
CA ASN A 356 -11.45 -13.72 6.58
C ASN A 356 -10.93 -14.89 5.74
N GLU A 357 -10.76 -16.08 6.33
CA GLU A 357 -10.28 -17.27 5.61
C GLU A 357 -11.30 -17.75 4.57
N LEU A 358 -12.61 -17.65 4.86
CA LEU A 358 -13.68 -17.99 3.91
C LEU A 358 -13.60 -17.14 2.62
N PHE A 359 -13.13 -15.90 2.75
CA PHE A 359 -12.93 -14.96 1.64
C PHE A 359 -11.45 -14.87 1.20
N GLY A 360 -10.64 -15.88 1.51
CA GLY A 360 -9.28 -16.04 1.01
C GLY A 360 -8.24 -15.09 1.61
N TRP A 361 -8.57 -14.34 2.66
CA TRP A 361 -7.62 -13.45 3.32
C TRP A 361 -6.62 -14.25 4.17
N PRO A 362 -5.31 -14.09 3.94
CA PRO A 362 -4.30 -14.75 4.76
C PRO A 362 -4.11 -14.02 6.10
N HIS A 363 -3.64 -14.74 7.11
CA HIS A 363 -3.18 -14.15 8.37
C HIS A 363 -1.85 -13.41 8.17
N LEU A 364 -1.94 -12.10 7.94
CA LEU A 364 -0.79 -11.24 7.74
C LEU A 364 -0.13 -10.89 9.09
N LYS A 365 1.16 -11.20 9.20
CA LYS A 365 1.96 -10.75 10.35
C LYS A 365 2.25 -9.25 10.23
N LYS A 366 2.24 -8.57 11.37
CA LYS A 366 2.59 -7.16 11.49
C LYS A 366 3.90 -6.98 12.26
N GLU A 367 4.63 -5.92 11.93
CA GLU A 367 5.86 -5.52 12.62
C GLU A 367 5.79 -4.02 12.96
N LEU A 368 5.89 -3.68 14.24
CA LEU A 368 5.94 -2.29 14.71
C LEU A 368 7.38 -1.77 14.71
N ARG A 369 7.64 -0.66 14.04
CA ARG A 369 8.92 0.05 14.07
C ARG A 369 8.77 1.49 14.49
N VAL A 370 9.47 1.85 15.54
CA VAL A 370 9.59 3.19 16.11
C VAL A 370 10.93 3.79 15.70
N ARG A 371 10.92 5.05 15.30
CA ARG A 371 12.07 5.83 14.88
C ARG A 371 12.04 7.17 15.57
N THR A 372 13.21 7.68 15.90
CA THR A 372 13.35 9.04 16.43
C THR A 372 14.29 9.84 15.55
N ALA A 373 13.92 11.07 15.20
CA ALA A 373 14.83 11.95 14.48
C ALA A 373 16.01 12.34 15.37
N ILE A 374 17.22 12.37 14.80
CA ILE A 374 18.44 12.76 15.50
C ILE A 374 18.78 14.21 15.14
N ASP A 375 19.13 15.00 16.15
CA ASP A 375 19.67 16.33 15.97
C ASP A 375 21.16 16.26 15.59
N TYR A 376 21.51 16.89 14.48
CA TYR A 376 22.86 16.83 13.93
C TYR A 376 23.91 17.49 14.85
N LYS A 377 23.59 18.65 15.42
CA LYS A 377 24.53 19.44 16.24
C LYS A 377 24.77 18.77 17.59
N THR A 378 23.68 18.31 18.22
CA THR A 378 23.73 17.75 19.58
C THR A 378 23.91 16.24 19.62
N ARG A 379 23.72 15.56 18.48
CA ARG A 379 23.75 14.09 18.32
C ARG A 379 22.75 13.36 19.24
N ARG A 380 21.68 14.04 19.69
CA ARG A 380 20.60 13.54 20.57
C ARG A 380 19.28 13.42 19.80
N SER A 381 18.30 12.71 20.36
CA SER A 381 16.94 12.68 19.81
C SER A 381 16.30 14.08 19.81
N LYS A 382 15.69 14.49 18.71
CA LYS A 382 14.87 15.70 18.66
C LYS A 382 13.57 15.51 19.45
N LYS A 383 13.18 16.54 20.21
CA LYS A 383 11.90 16.55 20.94
C LYS A 383 10.73 16.44 19.95
N HIS A 384 9.69 15.67 20.29
CA HIS A 384 8.46 15.46 19.51
C HIS A 384 8.62 14.83 18.12
N GLN A 385 9.77 14.24 17.79
CA GLN A 385 10.03 13.64 16.48
C GLN A 385 10.19 12.12 16.55
N LEU A 386 9.25 11.48 17.24
CA LEU A 386 9.12 10.03 17.29
C LEU A 386 8.07 9.62 16.25
N PHE A 387 8.38 8.66 15.38
CA PHE A 387 7.47 8.14 14.35
C PHE A 387 7.44 6.62 14.44
N ALA A 388 6.26 6.04 14.40
CA ALA A 388 6.00 4.63 14.47
C ALA A 388 5.26 4.17 13.22
N TYR A 389 5.65 3.01 12.69
CA TYR A 389 5.03 2.35 11.56
C TYR A 389 4.66 0.94 11.96
N GLU A 390 3.38 0.61 11.94
CA GLU A 390 2.91 -0.76 11.98
C GLU A 390 2.84 -1.29 10.54
N MET A 391 3.77 -2.18 10.19
CA MET A 391 4.02 -2.60 8.82
C MET A 391 3.54 -4.03 8.58
N ILE A 392 3.17 -4.34 7.33
CA ILE A 392 2.85 -5.72 6.92
C ILE A 392 4.14 -6.46 6.58
N VAL A 393 4.28 -7.68 7.10
CA VAL A 393 5.39 -8.58 6.78
C VAL A 393 4.98 -9.49 5.60
N PRO A 394 5.67 -9.43 4.45
CA PRO A 394 5.19 -10.06 3.23
C PRO A 394 5.29 -11.59 3.13
N ASN A 395 6.08 -12.27 3.97
CA ASN A 395 6.23 -13.75 4.06
C ASN A 395 6.02 -14.52 2.73
N GLU A 396 5.28 -15.64 2.74
CA GLU A 396 4.89 -16.43 1.56
C GLU A 396 3.61 -15.87 0.89
N THR A 397 3.33 -14.60 1.11
CA THR A 397 2.15 -13.90 0.57
C THR A 397 2.55 -13.10 -0.67
N ALA A 398 1.66 -13.08 -1.64
CA ALA A 398 1.77 -12.19 -2.79
C ALA A 398 0.54 -11.28 -2.86
N TRP A 399 0.68 -10.16 -3.55
CA TRP A 399 -0.40 -9.21 -3.77
C TRP A 399 -0.83 -9.26 -5.24
N TYR A 400 -2.12 -9.45 -5.46
CA TYR A 400 -2.72 -9.78 -6.74
C TYR A 400 -3.63 -8.66 -7.24
N ALA A 401 -3.29 -8.07 -8.38
CA ALA A 401 -4.06 -7.03 -9.07
C ALA A 401 -4.27 -7.39 -10.55
N ARG A 402 -5.10 -6.61 -11.23
CA ARG A 402 -5.34 -6.71 -12.66
C ARG A 402 -5.02 -5.38 -13.35
N LEU A 403 -4.44 -5.49 -14.53
CA LEU A 403 -4.14 -4.42 -15.47
C LEU A 403 -5.16 -4.48 -16.61
N ASP A 404 -5.76 -3.34 -16.95
CA ASP A 404 -6.66 -3.20 -18.10
C ASP A 404 -6.21 -2.04 -19.01
N LEU A 405 -6.07 -2.36 -20.31
CA LEU A 405 -5.69 -1.49 -21.41
C LEU A 405 -6.84 -1.22 -22.39
N SER A 406 -8.07 -1.61 -22.05
CA SER A 406 -9.26 -1.41 -22.89
C SER A 406 -9.45 0.05 -23.31
N ALA A 407 -9.17 1.02 -22.43
CA ALA A 407 -9.22 2.45 -22.72
C ALA A 407 -8.05 2.96 -23.59
N VAL A 408 -7.01 2.16 -23.80
CA VAL A 408 -5.89 2.49 -24.69
C VAL A 408 -6.27 2.14 -26.14
N PRO A 409 -5.99 3.00 -27.13
CA PRO A 409 -6.27 2.68 -28.53
C PRO A 409 -5.63 1.36 -28.98
N LYS A 410 -6.40 0.49 -29.64
CA LYS A 410 -5.97 -0.87 -30.04
C LYS A 410 -4.62 -0.92 -30.76
N LYS A 411 -4.34 0.09 -31.60
CA LYS A 411 -3.08 0.22 -32.36
C LYS A 411 -1.85 0.47 -31.46
N GLU A 412 -2.02 1.06 -30.27
CA GLU A 412 -0.92 1.42 -29.36
C GLU A 412 -0.75 0.43 -28.19
N ARG A 413 -1.76 -0.41 -27.92
CA ARG A 413 -1.74 -1.40 -26.81
C ARG A 413 -0.48 -2.27 -26.80
N LYS A 414 -0.02 -2.71 -27.98
CA LYS A 414 1.19 -3.54 -28.12
C LYS A 414 2.46 -2.81 -27.67
N THR A 415 2.60 -1.52 -28.00
CA THR A 415 3.75 -0.72 -27.57
C THR A 415 3.67 -0.45 -26.07
N VAL A 416 2.49 -0.05 -25.58
CA VAL A 416 2.26 0.25 -24.17
C VAL A 416 2.60 -0.96 -23.30
N ILE A 417 2.10 -2.15 -23.63
CA ILE A 417 2.36 -3.34 -22.83
C ILE A 417 3.84 -3.76 -22.88
N LYS A 418 4.50 -3.62 -24.03
CA LYS A 418 5.94 -3.90 -24.15
C LYS A 418 6.77 -2.98 -23.24
N GLN A 419 6.42 -1.70 -23.19
CA GLN A 419 7.08 -0.72 -22.32
C GLN A 419 6.81 -1.02 -20.84
N LEU A 420 5.56 -1.36 -20.52
CA LEU A 420 5.19 -1.72 -19.15
C LEU A 420 5.87 -3.01 -18.68
N GLN A 421 5.96 -4.04 -19.54
CA GLN A 421 6.69 -5.27 -19.25
C GLN A 421 8.17 -5.00 -18.95
N ALA A 422 8.80 -4.12 -19.72
CA ALA A 422 10.19 -3.73 -19.48
C ALA A 422 10.37 -3.03 -18.11
N LEU A 423 9.40 -2.22 -17.67
CA LEU A 423 9.41 -1.62 -16.33
C LEU A 423 9.20 -2.66 -15.23
N VAL A 424 8.15 -3.47 -15.37
CA VAL A 424 7.75 -4.49 -14.40
C VAL A 424 8.87 -5.51 -14.17
N ALA A 425 9.61 -5.89 -15.22
CA ALA A 425 10.75 -6.81 -15.12
C ALA A 425 11.90 -6.33 -14.20
N LYS A 426 11.96 -5.03 -13.88
CA LYS A 426 12.92 -4.46 -12.92
C LYS A 426 12.41 -4.44 -11.48
N GLY A 427 11.12 -4.75 -11.28
CA GLY A 427 10.41 -4.49 -10.03
C GLY A 427 10.16 -3.00 -9.80
N ILE A 428 9.43 -2.68 -8.73
CA ILE A 428 9.20 -1.30 -8.31
C ILE A 428 10.04 -0.97 -7.08
N THR A 429 10.70 0.18 -7.13
CA THR A 429 11.28 0.84 -5.96
C THR A 429 10.27 1.85 -5.42
N GLY A 430 10.28 2.09 -4.11
CA GLY A 430 9.49 3.17 -3.54
C GLY A 430 8.05 2.82 -3.13
N LEU A 431 7.72 1.53 -2.95
CA LEU A 431 6.41 1.12 -2.45
C LEU A 431 6.17 1.69 -1.03
N GLY A 432 5.06 2.41 -0.87
CA GLY A 432 4.62 2.92 0.44
C GLY A 432 5.50 4.03 1.05
N LYS A 433 5.36 4.22 2.37
CA LYS A 433 6.07 5.23 3.16
C LYS A 433 7.53 4.87 3.40
N ASN A 434 7.82 3.59 3.58
CA ASN A 434 9.18 3.09 3.81
C ASN A 434 9.96 2.80 2.52
N LYS A 435 9.34 3.01 1.35
CA LYS A 435 9.98 2.91 0.03
C LYS A 435 10.51 1.51 -0.27
N THR A 436 9.80 0.49 0.21
CA THR A 436 10.13 -0.92 0.03
C THR A 436 10.26 -1.27 -1.45
N TYR A 437 11.22 -2.14 -1.78
CA TYR A 437 11.32 -2.72 -3.10
C TYR A 437 10.36 -3.92 -3.20
N ALA A 438 9.66 -4.03 -4.32
CA ALA A 438 8.83 -5.17 -4.63
C ALA A 438 9.14 -5.69 -6.04
N ARG A 439 9.32 -7.01 -6.15
CA ARG A 439 9.30 -7.66 -7.46
C ARG A 439 7.88 -7.67 -7.99
N MET A 440 7.75 -7.58 -9.30
CA MET A 440 6.45 -7.56 -9.97
C MET A 440 6.50 -8.48 -11.17
N GLU A 441 5.49 -9.33 -11.29
CA GLU A 441 5.32 -10.26 -12.40
C GLU A 441 4.05 -9.88 -13.13
N LEU A 442 4.18 -9.66 -14.44
CA LEU A 442 3.02 -9.60 -15.32
C LEU A 442 2.67 -11.03 -15.73
N LEU A 443 1.42 -11.41 -15.55
CA LEU A 443 0.89 -12.73 -15.84
C LEU A 443 -0.13 -12.64 -16.99
N PRO A 444 -0.36 -13.72 -17.74
CA PRO A 444 -1.46 -13.79 -18.70
C PRO A 444 -2.80 -13.46 -18.03
N SER A 445 -3.75 -12.90 -18.79
CA SER A 445 -5.10 -12.66 -18.29
C SER A 445 -5.75 -13.94 -17.75
N LYS A 446 -6.53 -13.82 -16.67
CA LYS A 446 -7.24 -14.93 -16.00
C LYS A 446 -6.32 -15.98 -15.36
N THR A 447 -5.07 -15.61 -15.08
CA THR A 447 -4.16 -16.44 -14.28
C THR A 447 -4.49 -16.35 -12.80
N ILE A 448 -4.98 -15.19 -12.34
CA ILE A 448 -5.40 -14.95 -10.96
C ILE A 448 -6.89 -15.30 -10.84
N GLN A 449 -7.20 -16.21 -9.92
CA GLN A 449 -8.56 -16.60 -9.53
C GLN A 449 -8.97 -15.84 -8.27
N CYS A 450 -10.25 -15.51 -8.13
CA CYS A 450 -10.78 -14.96 -6.89
C CYS A 450 -11.17 -16.10 -5.96
N SER A 451 -10.95 -15.93 -4.66
CA SER A 451 -11.41 -16.90 -3.65
C SER A 451 -12.92 -17.14 -3.66
N GLN A 452 -13.68 -16.15 -4.14
CA GLN A 452 -15.12 -16.22 -4.39
C GLN A 452 -15.38 -15.62 -5.77
N GLU A 453 -15.81 -16.44 -6.73
CA GLU A 453 -16.01 -16.02 -8.12
C GLU A 453 -17.35 -15.27 -8.29
N SER A 454 -17.35 -14.24 -9.14
CA SER A 454 -18.57 -13.49 -9.45
C SER A 454 -19.41 -14.20 -10.51
N ASN A 455 -20.73 -14.23 -10.34
CA ASN A 455 -21.65 -14.80 -11.32
C ASN A 455 -22.36 -13.69 -12.13
N LEU A 456 -21.91 -13.50 -13.37
CA LEU A 456 -22.44 -12.51 -14.31
C LEU A 456 -23.50 -13.08 -15.25
N ASN A 457 -23.74 -14.39 -15.25
CA ASN A 457 -24.49 -15.05 -16.32
C ASN A 457 -26.01 -14.96 -16.15
N LYS A 458 -26.50 -14.82 -14.91
CA LYS A 458 -27.93 -14.72 -14.63
C LYS A 458 -28.19 -13.89 -13.38
N SER A 459 -29.24 -13.06 -13.43
CA SER A 459 -29.80 -12.44 -12.24
C SER A 459 -30.48 -13.51 -11.35
N LYS A 460 -30.45 -13.30 -10.04
CA LYS A 460 -31.15 -14.15 -9.07
C LYS A 460 -32.58 -13.64 -8.93
N ASP A 461 -33.56 -14.30 -9.54
CA ASP A 461 -34.97 -13.85 -9.55
C ASP A 461 -35.15 -12.38 -9.97
N GLY A 462 -34.34 -11.90 -10.93
CA GLY A 462 -34.36 -10.50 -11.38
C GLY A 462 -33.51 -9.53 -10.53
N TYR A 463 -32.80 -10.03 -9.51
CA TYR A 463 -31.90 -9.25 -8.67
C TYR A 463 -30.42 -9.46 -9.04
N TRP A 464 -29.66 -8.36 -8.95
CA TRP A 464 -28.21 -8.30 -9.03
C TRP A 464 -27.68 -7.81 -7.68
N ILE A 465 -26.83 -8.61 -7.04
CA ILE A 465 -26.23 -8.28 -5.75
C ILE A 465 -24.80 -7.86 -5.98
N ILE A 466 -24.54 -6.57 -5.83
CA ILE A 466 -23.23 -5.96 -6.03
C ILE A 466 -22.55 -5.80 -4.68
N THR A 467 -21.35 -6.35 -4.53
CA THR A 467 -20.47 -6.11 -3.37
C THR A 467 -19.26 -5.29 -3.81
N LEU A 468 -19.08 -4.10 -3.23
CA LEU A 468 -17.89 -3.29 -3.49
C LEU A 468 -16.63 -4.03 -3.00
N GLN A 469 -15.68 -4.25 -3.90
CA GLN A 469 -14.36 -4.78 -3.54
C GLN A 469 -13.43 -3.65 -3.10
N THR A 470 -13.60 -2.45 -3.64
CA THR A 470 -12.81 -1.27 -3.27
C THR A 470 -13.73 -0.07 -3.01
N PRO A 471 -13.29 0.93 -2.22
CA PRO A 471 -14.12 2.10 -1.95
C PRO A 471 -14.54 2.82 -3.24
N ALA A 472 -15.67 3.50 -3.21
CA ALA A 472 -16.22 4.22 -4.36
C ALA A 472 -16.91 5.53 -3.96
N LEU A 473 -16.85 6.53 -4.85
CA LEU A 473 -17.64 7.76 -4.74
C LEU A 473 -19.06 7.47 -5.27
N LEU A 474 -19.99 7.15 -4.37
CA LEU A 474 -21.37 6.82 -4.74
C LEU A 474 -22.37 7.77 -4.08
N CYS A 475 -22.36 7.87 -2.75
CA CYS A 475 -23.31 8.71 -2.02
C CYS A 475 -22.98 10.20 -2.18
N ASN A 476 -23.92 10.98 -2.75
CA ASN A 476 -23.78 12.43 -2.83
C ASN A 476 -24.00 13.07 -1.45
N PRO A 477 -22.97 13.70 -0.84
CA PRO A 477 -23.10 14.30 0.49
C PRO A 477 -24.12 15.44 0.56
N LYS A 478 -24.37 16.15 -0.55
CA LYS A 478 -25.33 17.27 -0.60
C LYS A 478 -26.78 16.80 -0.45
N LEU A 479 -27.06 15.52 -0.74
CA LEU A 479 -28.39 14.93 -0.56
C LEU A 479 -28.66 14.47 0.89
N LEU A 480 -27.64 14.53 1.75
CA LEU A 480 -27.76 14.13 3.16
C LEU A 480 -28.06 15.31 4.10
N GLU A 481 -28.27 16.51 3.55
CA GLU A 481 -28.68 17.71 4.28
C GLU A 481 -30.18 17.63 4.66
N GLY A 482 -30.52 16.76 5.62
CA GLY A 482 -31.90 16.56 6.09
C GLY A 482 -32.08 16.83 7.58
N THR A 483 -33.21 17.47 7.94
CA THR A 483 -33.71 17.57 9.32
C THR A 483 -33.99 16.18 9.91
N VAL A 484 -34.03 16.07 11.24
CA VAL A 484 -34.00 14.82 12.03
C VAL A 484 -35.03 13.75 11.62
N GLN A 485 -36.15 14.12 10.98
CA GLN A 485 -37.24 13.20 10.62
C GLN A 485 -36.99 12.32 9.37
N ASP A 486 -36.15 12.71 8.40
CA ASP A 486 -36.10 12.06 7.05
C ASP A 486 -34.77 11.34 6.72
N LYS A 487 -33.93 11.07 7.72
CA LYS A 487 -32.52 10.66 7.48
C LYS A 487 -32.34 9.29 6.81
N ALA A 488 -33.21 8.33 7.11
CA ALA A 488 -33.10 6.97 6.53
C ALA A 488 -33.49 6.99 5.04
N ASP A 489 -34.58 7.68 4.70
CA ASP A 489 -35.02 7.84 3.32
C ASP A 489 -34.03 8.68 2.51
N ALA A 490 -33.41 9.70 3.11
CA ALA A 490 -32.40 10.52 2.44
C ALA A 490 -31.20 9.69 1.96
N LEU A 491 -30.65 8.80 2.80
CA LEU A 491 -29.52 7.95 2.43
C LEU A 491 -29.91 6.92 1.35
N PHE A 492 -31.09 6.30 1.50
CA PHE A 492 -31.61 5.40 0.47
C PHE A 492 -31.78 6.10 -0.87
N ASN A 493 -32.42 7.28 -0.86
CA ASN A 493 -32.67 8.08 -2.06
C ASN A 493 -31.36 8.54 -2.72
N ALA A 494 -30.34 8.90 -1.94
CA ALA A 494 -29.03 9.29 -2.47
C ALA A 494 -28.34 8.14 -3.22
N TYR A 495 -28.39 6.91 -2.69
CA TYR A 495 -27.90 5.74 -3.40
C TYR A 495 -28.79 5.35 -4.59
N ALA A 496 -30.12 5.39 -4.42
CA ALA A 496 -31.06 5.05 -5.47
C ALA A 496 -30.91 5.96 -6.70
N ASP A 497 -30.79 7.28 -6.51
CA ASP A 497 -30.52 8.24 -7.59
C ASP A 497 -29.21 7.92 -8.30
N THR A 498 -28.16 7.61 -7.52
CA THR A 498 -26.84 7.24 -8.08
C THR A 498 -26.94 5.99 -8.96
N TRP A 499 -27.52 4.89 -8.47
CA TRP A 499 -27.65 3.65 -9.23
C TRP A 499 -28.54 3.81 -10.47
N ASN A 500 -29.63 4.58 -10.35
CA ASN A 500 -30.48 4.91 -11.49
C ASN A 500 -29.72 5.69 -12.56
N ARG A 501 -28.88 6.67 -12.19
CA ARG A 501 -28.06 7.43 -13.14
C ARG A 501 -26.96 6.58 -13.76
N LEU A 502 -26.24 5.80 -12.96
CA LEU A 502 -25.17 4.93 -13.46
C LEU A 502 -25.68 3.88 -14.44
N SER A 503 -26.93 3.41 -14.26
CA SER A 503 -27.57 2.41 -15.11
C SER A 503 -28.32 2.97 -16.31
N LYS A 504 -28.23 4.28 -16.58
CA LYS A 504 -28.78 4.87 -17.81
C LYS A 504 -28.06 4.36 -19.06
N ASN A 505 -28.76 4.37 -20.19
CA ASN A 505 -28.18 4.06 -21.47
C ASN A 505 -27.54 5.33 -22.07
N ASP A 506 -26.25 5.26 -22.39
CA ASP A 506 -25.48 6.39 -22.94
C ASP A 506 -26.03 6.91 -24.27
N HIS A 507 -26.82 6.10 -24.99
CA HIS A 507 -27.46 6.47 -26.25
C HIS A 507 -28.78 7.24 -26.11
N ASN A 508 -29.31 7.39 -24.88
CA ASN A 508 -30.51 8.20 -24.62
C ASN A 508 -30.48 8.81 -23.20
N PRO A 509 -30.08 10.09 -23.04
CA PRO A 509 -29.96 10.73 -21.73
C PRO A 509 -31.29 10.87 -20.96
N ASP A 510 -32.42 10.83 -21.68
CA ASP A 510 -33.77 10.88 -21.13
C ASP A 510 -34.29 9.49 -20.69
N SER A 511 -33.52 8.43 -20.90
CA SER A 511 -33.89 7.08 -20.44
C SER A 511 -33.86 6.96 -18.92
N LYS A 512 -34.80 6.17 -18.37
CA LYS A 512 -34.71 5.68 -16.99
C LYS A 512 -33.58 4.66 -16.88
N GLY A 513 -32.98 4.53 -15.70
CA GLY A 513 -31.97 3.51 -15.44
C GLY A 513 -32.56 2.10 -15.55
N CYS A 514 -31.75 1.16 -16.06
CA CYS A 514 -32.15 -0.24 -16.20
C CYS A 514 -32.09 -1.05 -14.88
N LEU A 515 -31.63 -0.40 -13.79
CA LEU A 515 -31.49 -0.99 -12.46
C LEU A 515 -32.09 -0.06 -11.39
N GLU A 516 -32.88 -0.65 -10.51
CA GLU A 516 -33.51 0.02 -9.36
C GLU A 516 -32.92 -0.51 -8.05
N LEU A 517 -32.55 0.38 -7.14
CA LEU A 517 -32.09 -0.01 -5.81
C LEU A 517 -33.27 -0.53 -4.98
N VAL A 518 -33.12 -1.74 -4.44
CA VAL A 518 -34.12 -2.38 -3.57
C VAL A 518 -33.74 -2.19 -2.10
N ARG A 519 -32.45 -2.33 -1.79
CA ARG A 519 -31.87 -2.14 -0.46
C ARG A 519 -30.35 -2.15 -0.52
N PHE A 520 -29.71 -1.77 0.57
CA PHE A 520 -28.26 -1.78 0.69
C PHE A 520 -27.80 -2.08 2.12
N PHE A 521 -26.55 -2.49 2.24
CA PHE A 521 -25.79 -2.63 3.49
C PHE A 521 -24.47 -1.91 3.26
N ALA A 522 -24.27 -0.72 3.82
CA ALA A 522 -23.12 0.11 3.48
C ALA A 522 -22.54 0.81 4.71
N THR A 523 -21.23 1.01 4.69
CA THR A 523 -20.54 1.96 5.57
C THR A 523 -19.89 3.05 4.72
N GLN A 524 -19.65 4.21 5.35
CA GLN A 524 -19.02 5.34 4.70
C GLN A 524 -17.86 5.86 5.54
N SER A 525 -16.83 6.34 4.86
CA SER A 525 -15.69 7.01 5.46
C SER A 525 -15.43 8.37 4.80
N LEU A 526 -14.93 9.32 5.59
CA LEU A 526 -14.47 10.61 5.09
C LEU A 526 -12.96 10.54 4.86
N ALA A 527 -12.54 10.72 3.62
CA ALA A 527 -11.13 10.81 3.27
C ALA A 527 -10.73 12.26 2.98
N GLY A 528 -9.75 12.77 3.71
CA GLY A 528 -9.35 14.16 3.61
C GLY A 528 -8.02 14.47 4.31
N GLY A 529 -7.87 15.72 4.70
CA GLY A 529 -6.68 16.23 5.39
C GLY A 529 -5.78 17.06 4.48
N LEU A 530 -4.80 17.72 5.11
CA LEU A 530 -3.95 18.74 4.50
C LEU A 530 -3.26 18.27 3.21
N TYR A 531 -2.80 17.01 3.18
CA TYR A 531 -2.16 16.43 2.00
C TYR A 531 -3.14 16.29 0.82
N LEU A 532 -4.32 15.70 1.04
CA LEU A 532 -5.30 15.50 -0.03
C LEU A 532 -5.83 16.84 -0.54
N TRP A 533 -6.09 17.78 0.37
CA TRP A 533 -6.49 19.13 0.02
C TRP A 533 -5.45 19.84 -0.86
N LYS A 534 -4.21 20.02 -0.37
CA LYS A 534 -3.15 20.71 -1.12
C LYS A 534 -2.80 20.01 -2.44
N ARG A 535 -2.92 18.68 -2.51
CA ARG A 535 -2.51 17.92 -3.70
C ARG A 535 -3.58 17.91 -4.78
N PHE A 536 -4.84 17.72 -4.40
CA PHE A 536 -5.92 17.41 -5.34
C PHE A 536 -7.02 18.48 -5.38
N GLN A 537 -7.22 19.27 -4.32
CA GLN A 537 -8.32 20.24 -4.21
C GLN A 537 -7.86 21.71 -4.14
N ASP A 538 -6.56 21.98 -4.14
CA ASP A 538 -6.05 23.35 -4.12
C ASP A 538 -6.45 24.08 -5.40
N THR A 539 -7.38 25.02 -5.26
CA THR A 539 -8.03 25.76 -6.35
C THR A 539 -7.06 26.65 -7.11
N GLN A 540 -6.02 27.18 -6.44
CA GLN A 540 -4.99 28.00 -7.11
C GLN A 540 -4.10 27.14 -8.00
N LYS A 541 -3.83 25.90 -7.60
CA LYS A 541 -2.96 24.97 -8.33
C LYS A 541 -3.69 24.22 -9.44
N ASN A 542 -4.92 23.77 -9.18
CA ASN A 542 -5.66 22.88 -10.07
C ASN A 542 -6.68 23.63 -10.96
N LYS A 543 -6.68 24.97 -10.95
CA LYS A 543 -7.58 25.84 -11.75
C LYS A 543 -9.06 25.42 -11.67
N LEU A 544 -9.50 24.96 -10.51
CA LEU A 544 -10.88 24.57 -10.30
C LEU A 544 -11.80 25.80 -10.38
N PRO A 545 -13.02 25.69 -10.92
CA PRO A 545 -13.92 26.83 -11.09
C PRO A 545 -14.34 27.40 -9.70
N ASN A 546 -13.96 28.66 -9.46
CA ASN A 546 -14.20 29.50 -8.26
C ASN A 546 -13.70 28.93 -6.92
N GLU A 547 -13.73 29.77 -5.88
CA GLU A 547 -13.31 29.52 -4.48
C GLU A 547 -14.01 28.30 -3.86
N ARG A 548 -13.62 27.08 -4.27
CA ARG A 548 -14.11 25.85 -3.63
C ARG A 548 -13.52 25.75 -2.23
N LEU A 549 -14.41 25.71 -1.24
CA LEU A 549 -14.06 25.35 0.13
C LEU A 549 -13.58 23.89 0.15
N TYR A 550 -12.65 23.59 1.06
CA TYR A 550 -12.19 22.22 1.28
C TYR A 550 -13.38 21.30 1.58
N GLN A 551 -13.48 20.18 0.84
CA GLN A 551 -14.51 19.17 1.05
C GLN A 551 -13.89 17.78 1.10
N PRO A 552 -13.95 17.06 2.24
CA PRO A 552 -13.47 15.69 2.29
C PRO A 552 -14.29 14.80 1.35
N TYR A 553 -13.63 13.80 0.77
CA TYR A 553 -14.28 12.82 -0.08
C TYR A 553 -15.12 11.87 0.78
N LEU A 554 -16.42 11.79 0.54
CA LEU A 554 -17.30 10.78 1.16
C LEU A 554 -17.22 9.48 0.35
N LEU A 555 -16.49 8.50 0.85
CA LEU A 555 -16.33 7.19 0.23
C LEU A 555 -17.36 6.23 0.80
N THR A 556 -18.01 5.47 -0.08
CA THR A 556 -18.68 4.24 0.32
C THR A 556 -17.63 3.14 0.40
N ASP A 557 -17.53 2.49 1.56
CA ASP A 557 -16.44 1.58 1.84
C ASP A 557 -16.57 0.23 1.12
N ALA A 558 -15.45 -0.45 0.95
CA ALA A 558 -15.41 -1.82 0.48
C ALA A 558 -16.21 -2.75 1.41
N GLY A 559 -16.86 -3.75 0.82
CA GLY A 559 -17.78 -4.68 1.48
C GLY A 559 -19.23 -4.22 1.39
N SER A 560 -19.49 -2.95 1.08
CA SER A 560 -20.85 -2.45 0.91
C SER A 560 -21.60 -3.23 -0.18
N VAL A 561 -22.84 -3.63 0.15
CA VAL A 561 -23.70 -4.48 -0.67
C VAL A 561 -24.89 -3.69 -1.17
N PHE A 562 -25.20 -3.79 -2.46
CA PHE A 562 -26.35 -3.18 -3.10
C PHE A 562 -27.15 -4.24 -3.83
N VAL A 563 -28.44 -4.33 -3.51
CA VAL A 563 -29.37 -5.24 -4.17
C VAL A 563 -30.17 -4.44 -5.19
N LEU A 564 -29.93 -4.72 -6.46
CA LEU A 564 -30.53 -4.01 -7.58
C LEU A 564 -31.51 -4.91 -8.31
N ARG A 565 -32.70 -4.41 -8.62
CA ARG A 565 -33.70 -5.10 -9.45
C ARG A 565 -33.62 -4.58 -10.88
N SER A 566 -33.64 -5.49 -11.85
CA SER A 566 -33.78 -5.11 -13.26
C SER A 566 -35.16 -4.50 -13.50
N THR A 567 -35.22 -3.26 -13.99
CA THR A 567 -36.47 -2.57 -14.35
C THR A 567 -36.92 -2.88 -15.78
N ASP A 568 -35.96 -3.20 -16.65
CA ASP A 568 -36.14 -3.48 -18.08
C ASP A 568 -35.81 -4.95 -18.44
N LYS A 569 -35.65 -5.24 -19.75
CA LYS A 569 -35.10 -6.49 -20.28
C LYS A 569 -33.78 -6.83 -19.57
N SER A 570 -33.73 -8.01 -18.93
CA SER A 570 -32.59 -8.48 -18.13
C SER A 570 -31.23 -8.43 -18.84
N GLU A 571 -31.21 -8.44 -20.18
CA GLU A 571 -30.00 -8.37 -21.00
C GLU A 571 -29.27 -7.01 -20.90
N ILE A 572 -30.01 -5.88 -20.87
CA ILE A 572 -29.42 -4.53 -20.80
C ILE A 572 -28.78 -4.34 -19.41
N ALA A 573 -29.49 -4.75 -18.37
CA ALA A 573 -28.96 -4.76 -17.00
C ALA A 573 -27.69 -5.63 -16.91
N GLN A 574 -27.72 -6.84 -17.47
CA GLN A 574 -26.55 -7.73 -17.49
C GLN A 574 -25.36 -7.11 -18.22
N GLN A 575 -25.59 -6.44 -19.35
CA GLN A 575 -24.53 -5.76 -20.10
C GLN A 575 -23.89 -4.64 -19.27
N LYS A 576 -24.69 -3.81 -18.60
CA LYS A 576 -24.17 -2.75 -17.70
C LYS A 576 -23.41 -3.31 -16.51
N ILE A 577 -23.91 -4.39 -15.89
CA ILE A 577 -23.21 -5.07 -14.81
C ILE A 577 -21.85 -5.63 -15.27
N LYS A 578 -21.79 -6.22 -16.47
CA LYS A 578 -20.55 -6.72 -17.05
C LYS A 578 -19.55 -5.59 -17.34
N GLU A 579 -20.03 -4.46 -17.87
CA GLU A 579 -19.22 -3.26 -18.08
C GLU A 579 -18.59 -2.77 -16.76
N TRP A 580 -19.38 -2.65 -15.69
CA TRP A 580 -18.89 -2.24 -14.37
C TRP A 580 -17.93 -3.25 -13.75
N PHE A 581 -18.16 -4.55 -13.96
CA PHE A 581 -17.24 -5.58 -13.50
C PHE A 581 -15.88 -5.49 -14.21
N GLU A 582 -15.90 -5.30 -15.53
CA GLU A 582 -14.70 -5.25 -16.36
C GLU A 582 -13.89 -3.95 -16.18
N HIS A 583 -14.56 -2.80 -16.01
CA HIS A 583 -13.93 -1.47 -16.00
C HIS A 583 -14.00 -0.71 -14.68
N GLY A 584 -14.74 -1.24 -13.69
CA GLY A 584 -15.03 -0.56 -12.43
C GLY A 584 -16.23 0.37 -12.57
N LEU A 585 -16.80 0.77 -11.44
CA LEU A 585 -17.92 1.71 -11.40
C LEU A 585 -17.46 3.08 -11.89
N PRO A 586 -18.12 3.67 -12.91
CA PRO A 586 -17.79 5.02 -13.34
C PRO A 586 -18.14 6.03 -12.25
N LEU A 587 -17.48 7.19 -12.28
CA LEU A 587 -17.85 8.28 -11.38
C LEU A 587 -19.28 8.77 -11.68
N PRO A 588 -20.13 8.96 -10.66
CA PRO A 588 -21.42 9.59 -10.86
C PRO A 588 -21.24 11.06 -11.24
N ASP A 589 -22.21 11.63 -11.96
CA ASP A 589 -22.10 12.98 -12.53
C ASP A 589 -21.84 14.04 -11.46
N TRP A 590 -22.47 13.91 -10.29
CA TRP A 590 -22.24 14.81 -9.16
C TRP A 590 -20.75 14.82 -8.74
N ALA A 591 -20.09 13.66 -8.72
CA ALA A 591 -18.68 13.55 -8.32
C ALA A 591 -17.75 14.09 -9.41
N LYS A 592 -18.12 13.92 -10.70
CA LYS A 592 -17.38 14.55 -11.81
C LYS A 592 -17.42 16.07 -11.69
N THR A 593 -18.61 16.64 -11.51
CA THR A 593 -18.78 18.09 -11.34
C THR A 593 -18.04 18.61 -10.11
N GLU A 594 -18.07 17.89 -9.00
CA GLU A 594 -17.49 18.34 -7.73
C GLU A 594 -15.97 18.18 -7.65
N TYR A 595 -15.41 17.13 -8.23
CA TYR A 595 -14.01 16.75 -7.99
C TYR A 595 -13.12 16.77 -9.22
N LEU A 596 -13.66 16.85 -10.43
CA LEU A 596 -12.85 16.90 -11.65
C LEU A 596 -12.69 18.33 -12.17
N SER A 597 -11.60 18.56 -12.89
CA SER A 597 -11.28 19.80 -13.60
C SER A 597 -11.55 19.64 -15.09
N ASP A 598 -11.92 20.72 -15.78
CA ASP A 598 -12.19 20.71 -17.23
C ASP A 598 -10.94 20.34 -18.08
N ASP A 599 -9.74 20.53 -17.53
CA ASP A 599 -8.46 20.18 -18.16
C ASP A 599 -8.10 18.69 -17.96
N LYS A 600 -8.62 17.84 -18.85
CA LYS A 600 -8.15 16.54 -19.41
C LYS A 600 -7.37 15.50 -18.57
N SER A 601 -7.10 15.67 -17.28
CA SER A 601 -6.39 14.68 -16.46
C SER A 601 -7.02 14.50 -15.08
N ASP A 602 -8.15 13.78 -15.06
CA ASP A 602 -8.98 13.47 -13.89
C ASP A 602 -8.20 13.04 -12.64
N TRP A 603 -7.04 12.40 -12.82
CA TRP A 603 -6.21 11.88 -11.72
C TRP A 603 -5.52 12.96 -10.89
N SER A 604 -5.33 14.16 -11.45
CA SER A 604 -4.66 15.28 -10.77
C SER A 604 -5.58 15.99 -9.76
N SER A 605 -6.90 15.85 -9.94
CA SER A 605 -7.95 16.47 -9.13
C SER A 605 -8.73 15.46 -8.28
N CYS A 606 -8.75 14.18 -8.67
CA CYS A 606 -9.35 13.12 -7.87
C CYS A 606 -8.48 11.85 -7.83
N PRO A 607 -8.06 11.37 -6.64
CA PRO A 607 -7.32 10.11 -6.55
C PRO A 607 -8.23 8.87 -6.62
N TYR A 608 -9.54 9.03 -6.38
CA TYR A 608 -10.54 7.96 -6.23
C TYR A 608 -11.18 7.54 -7.56
N LEU A 609 -10.34 7.25 -8.55
CA LEU A 609 -10.78 6.92 -9.91
C LEU A 609 -10.77 5.40 -10.17
N PRO A 610 -11.61 4.91 -11.10
CA PRO A 610 -11.57 3.52 -11.57
C PRO A 610 -10.21 3.13 -12.14
N GLN A 611 -9.53 4.05 -12.82
CA GLN A 611 -8.19 3.86 -13.37
C GLN A 611 -7.13 3.64 -12.27
N ASN A 612 -7.41 4.10 -11.05
CA ASN A 612 -6.57 3.88 -9.85
C ASN A 612 -7.07 2.69 -9.00
N GLY A 613 -8.07 1.95 -9.47
CA GLY A 613 -8.57 0.72 -8.84
C GLY A 613 -9.75 0.90 -7.88
N TYR A 614 -10.30 2.11 -7.76
CA TYR A 614 -11.51 2.38 -6.97
C TYR A 614 -12.78 1.94 -7.71
N GLY A 615 -13.85 1.65 -6.98
CA GLY A 615 -15.11 1.17 -7.57
C GLY A 615 -15.03 -0.21 -8.22
N GLU A 616 -14.10 -1.07 -7.80
CA GLU A 616 -14.10 -2.48 -8.19
C GLU A 616 -15.27 -3.20 -7.51
N ILE A 617 -15.94 -4.12 -8.23
CA ILE A 617 -17.12 -4.83 -7.74
C ILE A 617 -16.98 -6.34 -7.91
N ALA A 618 -17.66 -7.07 -7.02
CA ALA A 618 -18.03 -8.46 -7.20
C ALA A 618 -19.56 -8.54 -7.36
N VAL A 619 -20.02 -9.54 -8.10
CA VAL A 619 -21.44 -9.67 -8.48
C VAL A 619 -21.93 -11.06 -8.16
N ASN A 620 -23.05 -11.16 -7.45
CA ASN A 620 -23.73 -12.42 -7.14
C ASN A 620 -22.75 -13.49 -6.61
N LEU A 621 -21.93 -13.12 -5.62
CA LEU A 621 -21.04 -14.04 -4.93
C LEU A 621 -21.80 -15.31 -4.47
N PRO A 622 -21.13 -16.48 -4.40
CA PRO A 622 -21.76 -17.75 -4.05
C PRO A 622 -22.51 -17.69 -2.71
N ILE A 623 -22.00 -16.88 -1.78
CA ILE A 623 -22.59 -16.66 -0.47
C ILE A 623 -24.04 -16.15 -0.53
N HIS A 624 -24.43 -15.49 -1.62
CA HIS A 624 -25.77 -14.96 -1.83
C HIS A 624 -26.73 -15.99 -2.45
N ASP A 625 -26.32 -17.25 -2.71
CA ASP A 625 -27.16 -18.25 -3.40
C ASP A 625 -28.28 -18.82 -2.51
N LYS A 626 -28.11 -18.75 -1.19
CA LYS A 626 -29.11 -19.22 -0.23
C LYS A 626 -30.16 -18.12 -0.02
N LYS A 627 -31.22 -18.12 -0.85
CA LYS A 627 -32.44 -17.34 -0.58
C LYS A 627 -33.28 -18.16 0.41
N PRO A 628 -33.36 -17.78 1.68
CA PRO A 628 -34.18 -18.56 2.57
C PRO A 628 -35.66 -18.20 2.35
N ALA A 629 -36.57 -19.10 2.73
CA ALA A 629 -38.00 -18.79 2.73
C ALA A 629 -38.29 -17.63 3.72
N ALA A 630 -39.41 -16.93 3.56
CA ALA A 630 -39.81 -15.91 4.54
C ALA A 630 -39.84 -16.53 5.95
N ASN A 631 -39.10 -15.94 6.90
CA ASN A 631 -38.89 -16.42 8.28
C ASN A 631 -38.03 -17.69 8.43
N GLN A 632 -37.34 -18.12 7.37
CA GLN A 632 -36.25 -19.08 7.47
C GLN A 632 -34.95 -18.31 7.22
N PHE A 633 -33.87 -18.73 7.84
CA PHE A 633 -32.52 -18.24 7.55
C PHE A 633 -31.67 -19.48 7.34
N THR A 634 -30.93 -19.54 6.25
CA THR A 634 -30.08 -20.70 5.96
C THR A 634 -28.65 -20.37 6.37
N ALA A 635 -28.10 -21.12 7.32
CA ALA A 635 -26.69 -21.01 7.68
C ALA A 635 -25.81 -21.27 6.46
N ILE A 636 -24.64 -20.64 6.41
CA ILE A 636 -23.64 -20.86 5.36
C ILE A 636 -22.86 -22.15 5.66
N ASP A 637 -22.82 -23.08 4.69
CA ASP A 637 -22.12 -24.37 4.86
C ASP A 637 -20.80 -24.28 4.09
N SER A 638 -19.68 -24.65 4.71
CA SER A 638 -18.36 -24.67 4.03
C SER A 638 -18.14 -25.89 3.13
N GLY A 639 -19.22 -26.60 2.77
CA GLY A 639 -19.16 -27.87 2.03
C GLY A 639 -18.78 -27.74 0.55
N ASP A 640 -18.98 -26.57 -0.06
CA ASP A 640 -18.64 -26.33 -1.47
C ASP A 640 -17.23 -25.75 -1.60
N LYS A 641 -16.21 -26.56 -1.29
CA LYS A 641 -14.87 -26.35 -1.86
C LYS A 641 -14.87 -26.96 -3.27
N GLN A 642 -15.08 -26.14 -4.30
CA GLN A 642 -14.68 -26.48 -5.67
C GLN A 642 -13.21 -26.14 -5.91
#